data_AF-A0A1Y1ZP21-F1
#
_entry.id   AF-A0A1Y1ZP21-F1
#
_cell.length_a   1.000
_cell.length_b   1.000
_cell.length_c   1.000
_cell.angle_alpha   90.00
_cell.angle_beta   90.00
_cell.angle_gamma   90.00
#
_symmetry.space_group_name_H-M   'P 1'
#
loop_
_entity.id
_entity.type
_entity.pdbx_description
1 polymer ?
#
loop_
_entity_poly.entity_id
_entity_poly.type
_entity_poly.pdbx_seq_one_letter_code
_entity_poly.pdbx_strand_id
1 'polypeptide(L)'
;MLLAQRPAGRFFVAFYQWSRYTQGGPGCTFSHQPPNALRNTTSCYGYNGSRNFGLIDLFKSKKELVKNEELENAIPGAKKEGRQDEVEKGSCENGGEMEGSKPHEPETPVENDNETSPSKPAGPKNYTPPTTPKAKLDLSPDQLRKFMRVVPHPVVLITAASYSLESGEKAAPRAMAVSSFNTVTLNPPTISFNVRLPSKTMGAIRANHGRFRVHFLTGYEKGARVADLFTRGNMDEAWETLSKLEGVRSVERFHDRKKTLAPLIRGSAIAAHMECEILRQMVVADHHIIAAKVLGMSTDFFPKCTLHYVQGAYKGSGANTILTRKAEGIPHFHIYDLPVFPTEEDRQTLVGHIDRYLSNDPSVLDMPLEKAVEQIHADFGIPKTEPLGVNIPAIVAKAATLATPGKERRPQKAADERKREEPVTFDFFGRLSPADVDTIVNRAKILVRKDPLSLLRPWNQFYNELGVNEHCNGLLAGDILEPLRAEGLVEEQLKPDPKGKQLHRIRPYHVTLRILEQAEHLVREKFRNEDPEAAQSLSMRSLVEHSPTGWLEAYMKYRRDRLLEDVAPQVFDDTKVDIRGEVTEAERRVILSRVIHFALGGHKAFRVPNPPLGLPDRNLCQHIRIHPLVSGINIAFIRGKIQAMYAKAENNHEFSNMVNHEIRWKWLQRKVEYGEYERKIYEYASQEPSRAVRWLGRDLLPAIGLDRSVFVHDAPRGIGIDNRGHGHRIILQQALRKQFPDPERVEDQEIAAFLHATLDPYPNHTKICGKEESEDLDSEELDSEELDEVDGEEQENDTVERDRTTVRVVAEGGEDNIVPSFHIRKNAVAGFEGPDNPAETLNPAREPKTKGFTPYGFDGKKS
;
A
#
# COMPACT_ATOMS: atom_id res chain seq x y z
N MET A 1 55.21 -16.33 -51.72
CA MET A 1 54.41 -15.24 -52.32
C MET A 1 53.82 -14.38 -51.21
N LEU A 2 53.91 -13.06 -51.34
CA LEU A 2 53.30 -12.08 -50.44
C LEU A 2 51.86 -11.76 -50.90
N LEU A 3 51.03 -11.30 -49.94
CA LEU A 3 49.73 -10.59 -50.02
C LEU A 3 48.67 -11.28 -49.14
N ALA A 4 47.92 -10.61 -48.26
CA ALA A 4 48.16 -9.34 -47.57
C ALA A 4 47.27 -9.31 -46.30
N GLN A 5 47.83 -9.00 -45.13
CA GLN A 5 47.01 -8.63 -43.97
C GLN A 5 46.24 -7.34 -44.28
N ARG A 6 44.93 -7.29 -44.01
CA ARG A 6 44.15 -6.03 -44.02
C ARG A 6 43.18 -5.98 -42.83
N PRO A 7 42.97 -4.81 -42.18
CA PRO A 7 42.48 -4.77 -40.81
C PRO A 7 40.95 -4.60 -40.69
N ALA A 8 40.42 -4.91 -39.52
CA ALA A 8 38.99 -4.85 -39.18
C ALA A 8 38.33 -3.45 -39.24
N GLY A 9 39.09 -2.39 -39.55
CA GLY A 9 38.61 -1.00 -39.54
C GLY A 9 37.48 -0.69 -40.53
N ARG A 10 37.26 -1.51 -41.57
CA ARG A 10 36.17 -1.28 -42.54
C ARG A 10 34.77 -1.62 -42.03
N PHE A 11 34.64 -2.41 -40.96
CA PHE A 11 33.31 -2.78 -40.43
C PHE A 11 32.57 -1.59 -39.80
N PHE A 12 33.30 -0.63 -39.22
CA PHE A 12 32.73 0.57 -38.60
C PHE A 12 32.50 1.73 -39.58
N VAL A 13 33.25 1.80 -40.69
CA VAL A 13 33.10 2.87 -41.69
C VAL A 13 31.77 2.77 -42.45
N ALA A 14 31.32 1.54 -42.78
CA ALA A 14 30.05 1.33 -43.46
C ALA A 14 28.84 1.83 -42.64
N PHE A 15 28.88 1.64 -41.31
CA PHE A 15 27.80 2.06 -40.41
C PHE A 15 27.67 3.60 -40.32
N TYR A 16 28.80 4.31 -40.36
CA TYR A 16 28.80 5.79 -40.35
C TYR A 16 28.51 6.43 -41.71
N GLN A 17 28.78 5.75 -42.83
CA GLN A 17 28.48 6.28 -44.16
C GLN A 17 26.98 6.24 -44.50
N TRP A 18 26.21 5.30 -43.95
CA TRP A 18 24.74 5.31 -44.09
C TRP A 18 24.14 6.60 -43.52
N SER A 19 24.58 7.02 -42.32
CA SER A 19 24.10 8.24 -41.64
C SER A 19 24.32 9.55 -42.44
N ARG A 20 25.18 9.55 -43.48
CA ARG A 20 25.42 10.71 -44.34
C ARG A 20 24.62 10.70 -45.65
N TYR A 21 24.01 9.58 -46.01
CA TYR A 21 23.13 9.49 -47.20
C TYR A 21 21.64 9.56 -46.87
N THR A 22 21.25 9.44 -45.58
CA THR A 22 19.84 9.57 -45.14
C THR A 22 19.48 10.91 -44.51
N GLN A 23 20.42 11.86 -44.45
CA GLN A 23 20.14 13.24 -44.02
C GLN A 23 19.92 14.12 -45.25
N GLY A 24 18.69 14.15 -45.75
CA GLY A 24 18.27 15.11 -46.77
C GLY A 24 18.34 16.55 -46.25
N GLY A 25 18.92 17.45 -47.05
CA GLY A 25 18.97 18.89 -46.74
C GLY A 25 17.61 19.58 -46.85
N PRO A 26 17.50 20.84 -46.39
CA PRO A 26 16.23 21.54 -46.23
C PRO A 26 15.64 22.03 -47.57
N GLY A 27 14.34 21.78 -47.77
CA GLY A 27 13.54 22.34 -48.85
C GLY A 27 12.34 23.12 -48.30
N CYS A 28 12.16 24.36 -48.75
CA CYS A 28 11.15 25.27 -48.22
C CYS A 28 9.73 25.05 -48.77
N THR A 29 8.74 25.32 -47.91
CA THR A 29 7.43 25.92 -48.19
C THR A 29 6.67 25.55 -49.47
N PHE A 30 5.49 24.93 -49.33
CA PHE A 30 4.23 25.57 -49.75
C PHE A 30 3.05 25.06 -48.91
N SER A 31 1.98 25.86 -48.85
CA SER A 31 0.83 25.72 -47.95
C SER A 31 -0.19 24.67 -48.38
N HIS A 32 -0.83 23.98 -47.42
CA HIS A 32 -2.29 23.81 -47.36
C HIS A 32 -2.74 23.47 -45.92
N GLN A 33 -3.87 24.04 -45.47
CA GLN A 33 -4.45 23.83 -44.14
C GLN A 33 -5.25 22.53 -44.04
N PRO A 34 -5.33 21.95 -42.83
CA PRO A 34 -6.63 21.55 -42.26
C PRO A 34 -6.85 22.11 -40.83
N PRO A 35 -8.06 22.04 -40.26
CA PRO A 35 -8.51 22.98 -39.24
C PRO A 35 -8.23 22.61 -37.77
N ASN A 36 -8.23 23.67 -36.97
CA ASN A 36 -8.17 23.78 -35.51
C ASN A 36 -8.80 22.65 -34.67
N ALA A 37 -8.03 22.13 -33.72
CA ALA A 37 -8.52 21.72 -32.39
C ALA A 37 -7.46 22.03 -31.31
N LEU A 38 -7.81 23.00 -30.46
CA LEU A 38 -7.10 23.60 -29.33
C LEU A 38 -5.98 22.80 -28.63
N ARG A 39 -4.82 23.46 -28.48
CA ARG A 39 -3.81 23.15 -27.45
C ARG A 39 -4.31 23.55 -26.06
N ASN A 40 -3.98 22.78 -25.03
CA ASN A 40 -3.35 23.28 -23.79
C ASN A 40 -3.00 22.12 -22.84
N THR A 41 -1.74 22.05 -22.40
CA THR A 41 -1.33 21.58 -21.06
C THR A 41 0.13 21.96 -20.81
N THR A 42 0.32 23.15 -20.25
CA THR A 42 1.58 23.53 -19.60
C THR A 42 1.62 22.93 -18.19
N SER A 43 2.82 22.58 -17.74
CA SER A 43 3.26 22.51 -16.33
C SER A 43 2.21 22.82 -15.24
N CYS A 44 1.85 21.81 -14.42
CA CYS A 44 1.72 21.88 -12.96
C CYS A 44 1.14 20.55 -12.42
N TYR A 45 1.88 19.82 -11.58
CA TYR A 45 1.33 18.74 -10.77
C TYR A 45 1.70 18.90 -9.30
N GLY A 46 0.76 19.50 -8.57
CA GLY A 46 0.72 19.53 -7.13
C GLY A 46 -0.63 20.07 -6.71
N TYR A 47 -1.59 19.21 -6.44
CA TYR A 47 -2.73 19.48 -5.55
C TYR A 47 -3.45 18.18 -5.17
N ASN A 48 -3.85 18.10 -3.90
CA ASN A 48 -4.77 17.06 -3.41
C ASN A 48 -6.13 17.19 -4.09
N GLY A 49 -6.75 16.06 -4.43
CA GLY A 49 -8.11 16.01 -4.94
C GLY A 49 -8.85 14.78 -4.44
N SER A 50 -9.47 14.89 -3.26
CA SER A 50 -10.52 13.94 -2.88
C SER A 50 -11.72 14.19 -3.79
N ARG A 51 -11.98 13.25 -4.70
CA ARG A 51 -13.24 13.22 -5.46
C ARG A 51 -14.22 12.31 -4.73
N ASN A 52 -15.05 12.91 -3.88
CA ASN A 52 -16.29 12.28 -3.45
C ASN A 52 -17.19 12.12 -4.68
N PHE A 53 -17.38 10.88 -5.13
CA PHE A 53 -18.55 10.54 -5.94
C PHE A 53 -19.67 10.15 -5.00
N GLY A 54 -20.65 11.03 -4.83
CA GLY A 54 -21.94 10.65 -4.25
C GLY A 54 -22.65 9.70 -5.20
N LEU A 55 -22.98 8.50 -4.73
CA LEU A 55 -23.65 7.45 -5.51
C LEU A 55 -25.10 7.23 -5.03
N ILE A 56 -25.68 8.25 -4.42
CA ILE A 56 -27.06 8.30 -3.92
C ILE A 56 -27.66 9.63 -4.36
N ASP A 57 -28.09 9.72 -5.62
CA ASP A 57 -28.95 10.81 -6.13
C ASP A 57 -29.60 10.47 -7.49
N LEU A 58 -29.63 9.20 -7.88
CA LEU A 58 -30.06 8.77 -9.23
C LEU A 58 -31.46 8.12 -9.27
N PHE A 59 -32.29 8.35 -8.25
CA PHE A 59 -33.68 7.88 -8.19
C PHE A 59 -34.62 8.85 -7.44
N LYS A 60 -34.71 10.11 -7.86
CA LYS A 60 -35.93 10.92 -7.71
C LYS A 60 -36.26 11.64 -9.03
N SER A 61 -37.54 11.64 -9.40
CA SER A 61 -38.08 12.21 -10.65
C SER A 61 -37.80 13.72 -10.72
N LYS A 62 -37.59 14.35 -11.88
CA LYS A 62 -38.31 14.29 -13.17
C LYS A 62 -39.80 14.67 -13.09
N LYS A 63 -40.10 15.69 -12.29
CA LYS A 63 -41.19 16.66 -12.51
C LYS A 63 -40.73 18.04 -12.01
N GLU A 64 -41.42 19.09 -12.46
CA GLU A 64 -41.20 20.50 -12.11
C GLU A 64 -39.92 21.17 -12.66
N LEU A 65 -40.03 21.63 -13.91
CA LEU A 65 -39.18 22.71 -14.44
C LEU A 65 -39.97 23.55 -15.46
N VAL A 66 -41.03 24.22 -14.97
CA VAL A 66 -41.74 25.28 -15.70
C VAL A 66 -42.15 26.35 -14.67
N LYS A 67 -41.96 27.63 -15.02
CA LYS A 67 -42.19 28.85 -14.21
C LYS A 67 -41.12 29.17 -13.16
N ASN A 68 -40.21 30.09 -13.50
CA ASN A 68 -40.20 31.45 -12.95
C ASN A 68 -39.01 32.24 -13.52
N GLU A 69 -39.16 32.75 -14.74
CA GLU A 69 -38.65 34.10 -15.05
C GLU A 69 -39.71 35.11 -14.55
N GLU A 70 -39.33 36.40 -14.48
CA GLU A 70 -40.11 37.52 -13.89
C GLU A 70 -40.15 37.60 -12.35
N LEU A 71 -39.13 38.24 -11.75
CA LEU A 71 -39.36 39.31 -10.76
C LEU A 71 -38.12 40.22 -10.56
N GLU A 72 -37.76 41.00 -11.58
CA GLU A 72 -36.98 42.23 -11.34
C GLU A 72 -37.94 43.40 -11.05
N ASN A 73 -37.47 44.36 -10.23
CA ASN A 73 -38.12 45.61 -9.82
C ASN A 73 -39.19 45.55 -8.72
N ALA A 74 -38.77 45.75 -7.46
CA ALA A 74 -39.20 46.90 -6.65
C ALA A 74 -38.54 46.92 -5.25
N ILE A 75 -37.91 48.04 -4.88
CA ILE A 75 -38.23 48.89 -3.70
C ILE A 75 -37.11 49.96 -3.51
N PRO A 76 -37.42 51.21 -3.12
CA PRO A 76 -36.48 52.32 -3.30
C PRO A 76 -35.89 52.90 -1.99
N GLY A 77 -34.65 53.40 -2.09
CA GLY A 77 -34.22 54.69 -1.54
C GLY A 77 -34.05 54.88 -0.02
N ALA A 78 -32.79 55.02 0.43
CA ALA A 78 -32.45 55.80 1.61
C ALA A 78 -31.05 56.45 1.50
N LYS A 79 -31.08 57.78 1.29
CA LYS A 79 -30.08 58.83 1.61
C LYS A 79 -28.66 58.41 2.03
N LYS A 80 -27.66 58.88 1.26
CA LYS A 80 -26.32 59.21 1.79
C LYS A 80 -26.22 60.72 1.99
N GLU A 81 -26.02 61.16 3.22
CA GLU A 81 -25.38 62.44 3.51
C GLU A 81 -23.85 62.23 3.51
N GLY A 82 -23.09 63.26 3.12
CA GLY A 82 -21.62 63.17 2.96
C GLY A 82 -20.88 64.01 4.00
N ARG A 83 -19.65 64.43 3.64
CA ARG A 83 -18.76 65.37 4.37
C ARG A 83 -17.98 64.69 5.54
N GLN A 84 -16.68 64.90 5.76
CA GLN A 84 -15.67 65.70 5.05
C GLN A 84 -14.25 65.09 5.17
N ASP A 85 -13.31 65.66 4.42
CA ASP A 85 -11.87 65.43 4.48
C ASP A 85 -11.24 65.87 5.82
N GLU A 86 -10.18 65.18 6.26
CA GLU A 86 -9.02 65.85 6.85
C GLU A 86 -7.72 65.28 6.29
N VAL A 87 -6.75 66.17 6.13
CA VAL A 87 -5.43 65.94 5.54
C VAL A 87 -4.40 66.23 6.62
N GLU A 88 -3.45 65.33 6.87
CA GLU A 88 -2.17 65.76 7.44
C GLU A 88 -0.97 65.03 6.86
N LYS A 89 0.15 65.76 6.79
CA LYS A 89 1.38 65.39 6.07
C LYS A 89 2.47 64.98 7.08
N GLY A 90 3.30 64.02 6.70
CA GLY A 90 4.52 63.65 7.43
C GLY A 90 5.63 63.21 6.49
N SER A 91 6.47 64.16 6.06
CA SER A 91 7.59 63.96 5.13
C SER A 91 8.89 63.62 5.84
N CYS A 92 9.77 62.81 5.22
CA CYS A 92 11.23 62.88 5.37
C CYS A 92 11.97 62.33 4.13
N GLU A 93 12.99 63.06 3.68
CA GLU A 93 13.98 62.68 2.65
C GLU A 93 15.36 62.48 3.35
N ASN A 94 16.49 62.05 2.79
CA ASN A 94 16.99 61.74 1.43
C ASN A 94 17.96 60.53 1.57
N GLY A 95 18.72 60.00 0.59
CA GLY A 95 18.99 60.30 -0.83
C GLY A 95 20.26 59.52 -1.27
N GLY A 96 20.62 59.53 -2.56
CA GLY A 96 21.82 58.86 -3.14
C GLY A 96 21.48 57.68 -4.07
N GLU A 97 21.22 57.90 -5.37
CA GLU A 97 22.18 58.04 -6.49
C GLU A 97 23.04 56.77 -6.70
N MET A 98 22.89 55.96 -7.77
CA MET A 98 22.86 56.15 -9.24
C MET A 98 24.22 55.93 -9.92
N GLU A 99 24.31 54.84 -10.68
CA GLU A 99 24.95 54.67 -12.01
C GLU A 99 24.79 53.18 -12.40
N GLY A 100 24.75 52.74 -13.66
CA GLY A 100 24.74 53.39 -14.97
C GLY A 100 24.64 52.27 -16.02
N SER A 101 23.75 52.36 -17.01
CA SER A 101 23.37 51.22 -17.86
C SER A 101 23.86 51.30 -19.31
N LYS A 102 23.77 50.16 -20.01
CA LYS A 102 23.54 49.93 -21.46
C LYS A 102 24.70 49.35 -22.33
N PRO A 103 24.35 48.69 -23.47
CA PRO A 103 25.09 47.52 -23.98
C PRO A 103 25.79 47.77 -25.33
N HIS A 104 26.42 46.73 -25.90
CA HIS A 104 27.00 46.77 -27.24
C HIS A 104 26.75 45.50 -28.07
N GLU A 105 26.31 45.74 -29.30
CA GLU A 105 26.39 44.91 -30.51
C GLU A 105 26.44 45.92 -31.70
N PRO A 106 26.65 45.51 -32.96
CA PRO A 106 27.85 44.89 -33.52
C PRO A 106 28.47 45.76 -34.64
N GLU A 107 29.57 45.34 -35.28
CA GLU A 107 29.81 45.35 -36.76
C GLU A 107 31.29 45.10 -37.15
N THR A 108 31.49 44.73 -38.41
CA THR A 108 32.74 44.33 -39.11
C THR A 108 33.28 45.51 -39.96
N PRO A 109 34.05 45.31 -41.05
CA PRO A 109 35.40 44.71 -41.22
C PRO A 109 36.43 45.75 -41.77
N VAL A 110 37.74 45.42 -41.78
CA VAL A 110 38.72 46.11 -42.66
C VAL A 110 39.79 45.13 -43.20
N GLU A 111 40.05 45.23 -44.50
CA GLU A 111 41.06 44.49 -45.27
C GLU A 111 42.45 45.17 -45.21
N ASN A 112 43.51 44.46 -45.61
CA ASN A 112 44.53 45.05 -46.49
C ASN A 112 45.46 44.01 -47.11
N ASP A 113 45.74 44.21 -48.40
CA ASP A 113 46.50 43.31 -49.26
C ASP A 113 48.03 43.50 -49.16
N ASN A 114 48.76 42.51 -49.69
CA ASN A 114 49.90 42.82 -50.55
C ASN A 114 50.25 41.67 -51.51
N GLU A 115 50.45 42.02 -52.79
CA GLU A 115 50.87 41.11 -53.87
C GLU A 115 52.36 40.70 -53.68
N THR A 116 52.90 39.61 -54.24
CA THR A 116 53.22 39.46 -55.68
C THR A 116 53.69 38.03 -56.00
N SER A 117 53.48 37.60 -57.25
CA SER A 117 53.82 36.28 -57.85
C SER A 117 55.32 36.12 -58.25
N PRO A 118 55.77 35.09 -59.02
CA PRO A 118 55.69 33.62 -58.81
C PRO A 118 57.02 32.86 -59.07
N SER A 119 57.20 31.62 -58.56
CA SER A 119 58.16 30.66 -59.15
C SER A 119 57.87 29.17 -58.86
N LYS A 120 57.91 28.33 -59.91
CA LYS A 120 57.97 26.85 -59.89
C LYS A 120 59.45 26.37 -59.87
N PRO A 121 59.76 25.07 -59.79
CA PRO A 121 59.28 24.04 -58.86
C PRO A 121 60.44 23.25 -58.21
N ALA A 122 60.32 22.74 -56.97
CA ALA A 122 61.41 21.93 -56.37
C ALA A 122 60.96 20.85 -55.36
N GLY A 123 60.91 19.60 -55.86
CA GLY A 123 61.20 18.37 -55.09
C GLY A 123 60.16 17.85 -54.07
N PRO A 124 60.04 16.52 -53.91
CA PRO A 124 59.19 15.94 -52.87
C PRO A 124 59.84 16.09 -51.49
N LYS A 125 59.36 17.03 -50.68
CA LYS A 125 59.75 17.16 -49.27
C LYS A 125 58.83 16.32 -48.38
N ASN A 126 59.43 15.65 -47.40
CA ASN A 126 58.75 14.70 -46.51
C ASN A 126 57.57 15.34 -45.77
N TYR A 127 56.41 14.68 -45.82
CA TYR A 127 55.24 15.05 -45.03
C TYR A 127 55.45 14.65 -43.55
N THR A 128 55.96 15.57 -42.73
CA THR A 128 55.71 15.52 -41.28
C THR A 128 54.23 15.86 -41.04
N PRO A 129 53.44 15.00 -40.37
CA PRO A 129 52.04 15.30 -40.12
C PRO A 129 51.91 16.53 -39.19
N PRO A 130 50.96 17.45 -39.46
CA PRO A 130 50.80 18.64 -38.64
C PRO A 130 50.45 18.24 -37.20
N THR A 131 51.16 18.83 -36.24
CA THR A 131 50.97 18.53 -34.82
C THR A 131 49.76 19.30 -34.29
N THR A 132 48.56 18.81 -34.59
CA THR A 132 47.33 19.30 -33.98
C THR A 132 47.41 19.08 -32.46
N PRO A 133 47.09 20.07 -31.61
CA PRO A 133 47.05 19.86 -30.16
C PRO A 133 46.04 18.77 -29.84
N LYS A 134 46.53 17.62 -29.33
CA LYS A 134 45.66 16.58 -28.76
C LYS A 134 45.12 17.10 -27.42
N ALA A 135 44.04 17.86 -27.47
CA ALA A 135 43.19 18.08 -26.32
C ALA A 135 42.81 16.70 -25.77
N LYS A 136 43.32 16.36 -24.58
CA LYS A 136 42.88 15.15 -23.88
C LYS A 136 41.42 15.38 -23.50
N LEU A 137 40.53 14.58 -24.09
CA LEU A 137 39.19 14.39 -23.57
C LEU A 137 39.30 13.56 -22.28
N ASP A 138 39.61 14.24 -21.17
CA ASP A 138 39.65 13.66 -19.81
C ASP A 138 38.22 13.42 -19.28
N LEU A 139 37.44 12.65 -20.05
CA LEU A 139 36.07 12.27 -19.75
C LEU A 139 36.13 11.05 -18.81
N SER A 140 35.69 11.22 -17.56
CA SER A 140 35.91 10.18 -16.55
C SER A 140 35.09 8.92 -16.86
N PRO A 141 35.59 7.71 -16.52
CA PRO A 141 34.83 6.47 -16.71
C PRO A 141 33.44 6.51 -16.07
N ASP A 142 33.28 7.24 -14.97
CA ASP A 142 31.98 7.43 -14.30
C ASP A 142 31.06 8.42 -15.00
N GLN A 143 31.57 9.48 -15.62
CA GLN A 143 30.77 10.36 -16.48
C GLN A 143 30.24 9.58 -17.69
N LEU A 144 31.10 8.82 -18.38
CA LEU A 144 30.70 7.96 -19.49
C LEU A 144 29.69 6.89 -19.03
N ARG A 145 29.92 6.25 -17.88
CA ARG A 145 29.00 5.26 -17.29
C ARG A 145 27.65 5.87 -16.91
N LYS A 146 27.62 7.08 -16.33
CA LYS A 146 26.38 7.82 -16.03
C LYS A 146 25.59 8.13 -17.31
N PHE A 147 26.27 8.61 -18.35
CA PHE A 147 25.65 8.89 -19.65
C PHE A 147 25.10 7.62 -20.31
N MET A 148 25.90 6.56 -20.40
CA MET A 148 25.50 5.29 -21.01
C MET A 148 24.37 4.57 -20.26
N ARG A 149 24.15 4.87 -18.98
CA ARG A 149 22.98 4.40 -18.21
C ARG A 149 21.67 5.08 -18.62
N VAL A 150 21.69 6.23 -19.30
CA VAL A 150 20.46 6.90 -19.79
C VAL A 150 19.85 6.15 -20.99
N VAL A 151 20.67 5.43 -21.75
CA VAL A 151 20.21 4.54 -22.82
C VAL A 151 19.55 3.31 -22.19
N PRO A 152 18.34 2.89 -22.62
CA PRO A 152 17.75 1.63 -22.19
C PRO A 152 18.49 0.42 -22.78
N HIS A 153 18.83 -0.54 -21.93
CA HIS A 153 19.50 -1.79 -22.33
C HIS A 153 18.63 -3.00 -21.99
N PRO A 154 18.51 -4.00 -22.89
CA PRO A 154 17.79 -5.25 -22.58
C PRO A 154 18.59 -6.08 -21.57
N VAL A 155 17.93 -6.66 -20.57
CA VAL A 155 18.59 -7.51 -19.56
C VAL A 155 18.27 -8.98 -19.82
N VAL A 156 19.31 -9.77 -20.04
CA VAL A 156 19.21 -11.23 -20.25
C VAL A 156 20.15 -11.98 -19.31
N LEU A 157 19.79 -13.23 -19.00
CA LEU A 157 20.58 -14.12 -18.16
C LEU A 157 21.25 -15.20 -19.02
N ILE A 158 22.58 -15.19 -19.05
CA ILE A 158 23.40 -16.19 -19.75
C ILE A 158 23.72 -17.32 -18.79
N THR A 159 23.48 -18.57 -19.18
CA THR A 159 23.86 -19.77 -18.39
C THR A 159 24.81 -20.68 -19.17
N ALA A 160 25.66 -21.38 -18.43
CA ALA A 160 26.62 -22.38 -18.91
C ALA A 160 26.86 -23.45 -17.82
N ALA A 161 27.49 -24.56 -18.18
CA ALA A 161 27.91 -25.59 -17.23
C ALA A 161 29.43 -25.74 -17.28
N SER A 162 30.06 -25.78 -16.11
CA SER A 162 31.51 -25.98 -15.98
C SER A 162 31.81 -27.46 -15.86
N TYR A 163 32.73 -27.97 -16.70
CA TYR A 163 33.31 -29.31 -16.56
C TYR A 163 34.74 -29.21 -16.04
N SER A 164 35.07 -30.04 -15.05
CA SER A 164 36.46 -30.39 -14.72
C SER A 164 36.72 -31.79 -15.27
N LEU A 165 37.56 -31.87 -16.31
CA LEU A 165 37.94 -33.16 -16.91
C LEU A 165 38.89 -33.97 -16.02
N GLU A 166 39.50 -33.33 -15.01
CA GLU A 166 40.54 -33.93 -14.16
C GLU A 166 39.99 -34.51 -12.84
N SER A 167 38.83 -34.03 -12.35
CA SER A 167 38.27 -34.45 -11.03
C SER A 167 37.03 -35.36 -11.12
N GLY A 168 36.44 -35.56 -12.30
CA GLY A 168 35.23 -36.39 -12.47
C GLY A 168 33.96 -35.79 -11.84
N GLU A 169 33.98 -34.52 -11.42
CA GLU A 169 32.90 -33.88 -10.70
C GLU A 169 31.65 -33.58 -11.56
N LYS A 170 30.50 -33.48 -10.88
CA LYS A 170 29.21 -33.11 -11.49
C LYS A 170 29.31 -31.70 -12.11
N ALA A 171 28.77 -31.53 -13.32
CA ALA A 171 28.85 -30.28 -14.06
C ALA A 171 28.23 -29.10 -13.28
N ALA A 172 29.05 -28.13 -12.87
CA ALA A 172 28.62 -27.04 -11.99
C ALA A 172 27.90 -25.92 -12.78
N PRO A 173 26.70 -25.49 -12.37
CA PRO A 173 25.94 -24.47 -13.08
C PRO A 173 26.54 -23.08 -12.88
N ARG A 174 26.71 -22.33 -13.97
CA ARG A 174 27.26 -20.96 -13.99
C ARG A 174 26.34 -20.03 -14.75
N ALA A 175 26.20 -18.80 -14.29
CA ALA A 175 25.33 -17.80 -14.90
C ALA A 175 25.85 -16.37 -14.74
N MET A 176 25.39 -15.47 -15.60
CA MET A 176 25.67 -14.03 -15.50
C MET A 176 24.55 -13.22 -16.15
N ALA A 177 24.07 -12.19 -15.47
CA ALA A 177 23.20 -11.19 -16.07
C ALA A 177 24.02 -10.24 -16.97
N VAL A 178 23.52 -9.93 -18.17
CA VAL A 178 24.12 -8.95 -19.07
C VAL A 178 23.09 -7.95 -19.59
N SER A 179 23.52 -6.70 -19.71
CA SER A 179 22.78 -5.62 -20.40
C SER A 179 23.29 -5.34 -21.81
N SER A 180 24.48 -5.84 -22.18
CA SER A 180 25.14 -5.58 -23.46
C SER A 180 24.62 -6.46 -24.62
N PHE A 181 23.45 -7.07 -24.47
CA PHE A 181 22.90 -8.03 -25.42
C PHE A 181 22.31 -7.34 -26.65
N ASN A 182 22.68 -7.79 -27.85
CA ASN A 182 22.18 -7.24 -29.11
C ASN A 182 22.07 -8.31 -30.21
N THR A 183 21.21 -8.08 -31.21
CA THR A 183 21.13 -8.86 -32.44
C THR A 183 22.12 -8.31 -33.48
N VAL A 184 22.84 -9.19 -34.17
CA VAL A 184 23.86 -8.82 -35.17
C VAL A 184 23.37 -9.05 -36.61
N THR A 185 22.75 -10.19 -36.88
CA THR A 185 22.13 -10.52 -38.17
C THR A 185 21.09 -11.62 -37.98
N LEU A 186 20.10 -11.69 -38.87
CA LEU A 186 19.07 -12.73 -38.88
C LEU A 186 19.44 -13.95 -39.73
N ASN A 187 20.43 -13.83 -40.63
CA ASN A 187 20.90 -14.94 -41.47
C ASN A 187 22.44 -14.94 -41.61
N PRO A 188 23.15 -15.94 -41.08
CA PRO A 188 22.67 -16.89 -40.05
C PRO A 188 22.29 -16.12 -38.77
N PRO A 189 21.27 -16.54 -38.01
CA PRO A 189 20.81 -15.81 -36.84
C PRO A 189 21.94 -15.71 -35.80
N THR A 190 22.38 -14.49 -35.52
CA THR A 190 23.59 -14.18 -34.76
C THR A 190 23.32 -13.07 -33.75
N ILE A 191 23.74 -13.29 -32.51
CA ILE A 191 23.67 -12.34 -31.39
C ILE A 191 25.07 -11.89 -30.97
N SER A 192 25.15 -10.83 -30.18
CA SER A 192 26.36 -10.42 -29.47
C SER A 192 26.10 -9.95 -28.05
N PHE A 193 27.14 -10.04 -27.21
CA PHE A 193 27.19 -9.47 -25.87
C PHE A 193 28.65 -9.30 -25.42
N ASN A 194 28.85 -8.44 -24.41
CA ASN A 194 30.15 -8.15 -23.84
C ASN A 194 30.32 -8.85 -22.48
N VAL A 195 31.51 -9.41 -22.23
CA VAL A 195 31.86 -10.09 -20.97
C VAL A 195 33.13 -9.49 -20.39
N ARG A 196 33.06 -8.97 -19.16
CA ARG A 196 34.23 -8.49 -18.41
C ARG A 196 35.16 -9.66 -18.08
N LEU A 197 36.47 -9.46 -18.17
CA LEU A 197 37.46 -10.43 -17.72
C LEU A 197 38.00 -10.12 -16.30
N PRO A 198 38.37 -11.16 -15.52
CA PRO A 198 38.11 -12.58 -15.76
C PRO A 198 36.63 -12.93 -15.50
N SER A 199 36.10 -13.96 -16.17
CA SER A 199 34.72 -14.45 -15.96
C SER A 199 34.67 -15.97 -15.84
N LYS A 200 34.15 -16.47 -14.71
CA LYS A 200 33.89 -17.90 -14.47
C LYS A 200 32.87 -18.45 -15.47
N THR A 201 31.82 -17.68 -15.81
CA THR A 201 30.84 -18.10 -16.83
C THR A 201 31.50 -18.23 -18.21
N MET A 202 32.41 -17.33 -18.61
CA MET A 202 33.16 -17.48 -19.86
C MET A 202 34.04 -18.74 -19.88
N GLY A 203 34.65 -19.10 -18.75
CA GLY A 203 35.34 -20.37 -18.58
C GLY A 203 34.41 -21.57 -18.82
N ALA A 204 33.23 -21.57 -18.21
CA ALA A 204 32.22 -22.61 -18.40
C ALA A 204 31.70 -22.68 -19.86
N ILE A 205 31.47 -21.55 -20.53
CA ILE A 205 31.06 -21.54 -21.95
C ILE A 205 32.15 -22.17 -22.82
N ARG A 206 33.43 -21.88 -22.57
CA ARG A 206 34.56 -22.50 -23.29
C ARG A 206 34.66 -24.00 -23.03
N ALA A 207 34.51 -24.43 -21.77
CA ALA A 207 34.52 -25.85 -21.39
C ALA A 207 33.36 -26.63 -22.06
N ASN A 208 32.18 -26.02 -22.17
CA ASN A 208 31.01 -26.56 -22.87
C ASN A 208 31.08 -26.35 -24.40
N HIS A 209 32.26 -26.48 -25.01
CA HIS A 209 32.49 -26.34 -26.46
C HIS A 209 31.93 -25.04 -27.09
N GLY A 210 31.94 -23.94 -26.36
CA GLY A 210 31.39 -22.66 -26.81
C GLY A 210 29.86 -22.55 -26.72
N ARG A 211 29.17 -23.53 -26.13
CA ARG A 211 27.70 -23.57 -26.04
C ARG A 211 27.16 -23.00 -24.74
N PHE A 212 26.02 -22.32 -24.84
CA PHE A 212 25.37 -21.65 -23.71
C PHE A 212 23.88 -21.45 -23.97
N ARG A 213 23.14 -20.98 -22.96
CA ARG A 213 21.74 -20.52 -23.10
C ARG A 213 21.62 -19.05 -22.72
N VAL A 214 20.75 -18.33 -23.43
CA VAL A 214 20.32 -16.96 -23.10
C VAL A 214 18.87 -17.03 -22.66
N HIS A 215 18.54 -16.43 -21.52
CA HIS A 215 17.17 -16.33 -21.01
C HIS A 215 16.73 -14.87 -21.00
N PHE A 216 15.60 -14.58 -21.63
CA PHE A 216 14.97 -13.26 -21.63
C PHE A 216 14.14 -13.11 -20.37
N LEU A 217 14.50 -12.13 -19.53
CA LEU A 217 13.83 -11.91 -18.26
C LEU A 217 12.54 -11.11 -18.47
N THR A 218 11.50 -11.43 -17.70
CA THR A 218 10.22 -10.72 -17.76
C THR A 218 10.33 -9.32 -17.17
N GLY A 219 9.58 -8.35 -17.71
CA GLY A 219 9.53 -6.98 -17.21
C GLY A 219 8.73 -6.81 -15.92
N TYR A 220 8.96 -7.70 -14.93
CA TYR A 220 8.30 -7.76 -13.63
C TYR A 220 9.32 -7.97 -12.51
N GLU A 221 8.90 -7.86 -11.25
CA GLU A 221 9.79 -7.96 -10.07
C GLU A 221 10.58 -9.28 -10.04
N LYS A 222 9.94 -10.41 -10.35
CA LYS A 222 10.60 -11.73 -10.38
C LYS A 222 11.75 -11.76 -11.40
N GLY A 223 11.57 -11.15 -12.58
CA GLY A 223 12.64 -10.97 -13.57
C GLY A 223 13.77 -10.07 -13.07
N ALA A 224 13.44 -8.96 -12.40
CA ALA A 224 14.42 -8.06 -11.80
C ALA A 224 15.25 -8.71 -10.68
N ARG A 225 14.61 -9.49 -9.79
CA ARG A 225 15.29 -10.28 -8.75
C ARG A 225 16.26 -11.31 -9.35
N VAL A 226 15.83 -12.03 -10.39
CA VAL A 226 16.70 -12.99 -11.12
C VAL A 226 17.89 -12.29 -11.77
N ALA A 227 17.69 -11.10 -12.37
CA ALA A 227 18.80 -10.30 -12.88
C ALA A 227 19.79 -9.94 -11.77
N ASP A 228 19.29 -9.35 -10.67
CA ASP A 228 20.13 -8.84 -9.58
C ASP A 228 20.99 -9.93 -8.95
N LEU A 229 20.40 -11.10 -8.63
CA LEU A 229 21.10 -12.29 -8.11
C LEU A 229 22.36 -12.61 -8.93
N PHE A 230 22.23 -12.65 -10.26
CA PHE A 230 23.32 -13.01 -11.17
C PHE A 230 24.14 -11.81 -11.69
N THR A 231 23.96 -10.60 -11.13
CA THR A 231 24.96 -9.51 -11.25
C THR A 231 26.04 -9.60 -10.17
N ARG A 232 25.76 -10.24 -9.04
CA ARG A 232 26.66 -10.29 -7.86
C ARG A 232 27.81 -11.30 -8.01
N GLY A 233 27.68 -12.26 -8.93
CA GLY A 233 28.74 -13.22 -9.26
C GLY A 233 28.22 -14.64 -9.47
N ASN A 234 29.15 -15.57 -9.68
CA ASN A 234 28.86 -17.01 -9.75
C ASN A 234 29.04 -17.65 -8.37
N MET A 235 28.16 -17.31 -7.44
CA MET A 235 28.08 -17.94 -6.12
C MET A 235 27.03 -19.05 -6.16
N ASP A 236 27.29 -20.16 -5.47
CA ASP A 236 26.37 -21.30 -5.47
C ASP A 236 25.07 -20.95 -4.68
N GLU A 237 25.18 -20.07 -3.68
CA GLU A 237 24.08 -19.37 -3.00
C GLU A 237 23.06 -18.71 -3.95
N ALA A 238 23.50 -18.21 -5.11
CA ALA A 238 22.60 -17.57 -6.08
C ALA A 238 21.66 -18.60 -6.73
N TRP A 239 22.13 -19.84 -6.91
CA TRP A 239 21.30 -20.95 -7.39
C TRP A 239 20.38 -21.51 -6.30
N GLU A 240 20.83 -21.55 -5.05
CA GLU A 240 19.95 -21.89 -3.91
C GLU A 240 18.86 -20.83 -3.69
N THR A 241 19.18 -19.56 -3.90
CA THR A 241 18.20 -18.47 -3.80
C THR A 241 17.23 -18.54 -4.98
N LEU A 242 17.72 -18.86 -6.19
CA LEU A 242 16.88 -19.08 -7.38
C LEU A 242 15.90 -20.24 -7.19
N SER A 243 16.29 -21.35 -6.56
CA SER A 243 15.40 -22.49 -6.31
C SER A 243 14.34 -22.22 -5.23
N LYS A 244 14.57 -21.23 -4.36
CA LYS A 244 13.61 -20.73 -3.37
C LYS A 244 12.65 -19.67 -3.92
N LEU A 245 12.88 -19.12 -5.12
CA LEU A 245 11.99 -18.13 -5.74
C LEU A 245 10.72 -18.79 -6.31
N GLU A 246 9.57 -18.42 -5.74
CA GLU A 246 8.28 -19.01 -6.12
C GLU A 246 7.96 -18.82 -7.62
N GLY A 247 7.54 -19.91 -8.26
CA GLY A 247 7.19 -19.92 -9.67
C GLY A 247 8.38 -19.81 -10.62
N VAL A 248 9.62 -19.95 -10.11
CA VAL A 248 10.85 -20.16 -10.89
C VAL A 248 11.34 -21.59 -10.67
N ARG A 249 11.69 -22.29 -11.75
CA ARG A 249 12.19 -23.68 -11.69
C ARG A 249 13.44 -23.80 -12.55
N SER A 250 14.57 -24.12 -11.90
CA SER A 250 15.76 -24.59 -12.60
C SER A 250 15.56 -26.05 -13.01
N VAL A 251 15.72 -26.35 -14.29
CA VAL A 251 15.66 -27.71 -14.82
C VAL A 251 17.08 -28.19 -15.10
N GLU A 252 17.64 -28.96 -14.17
CA GLU A 252 18.77 -29.83 -14.48
C GLU A 252 18.31 -30.97 -15.41
N ARG A 253 19.17 -31.35 -16.38
CA ARG A 253 19.21 -32.54 -17.29
C ARG A 253 19.48 -32.07 -18.75
N PHE A 254 20.19 -32.80 -19.63
CA PHE A 254 20.41 -34.25 -19.78
C PHE A 254 21.83 -34.59 -20.31
N HIS A 255 22.25 -35.85 -20.23
CA HIS A 255 23.50 -36.40 -20.79
C HIS A 255 23.54 -36.55 -22.34
N ASP A 256 22.74 -35.80 -23.08
CA ASP A 256 22.77 -35.82 -24.55
C ASP A 256 23.91 -34.94 -25.07
N ARG A 257 25.00 -35.57 -25.53
CA ARG A 257 26.19 -34.87 -26.09
C ARG A 257 25.87 -33.92 -27.26
N LYS A 258 24.69 -34.01 -27.89
CA LYS A 258 24.28 -33.10 -28.97
C LYS A 258 23.59 -31.81 -28.48
N LYS A 259 23.14 -31.76 -27.22
CA LYS A 259 22.43 -30.61 -26.63
C LYS A 259 23.33 -29.83 -25.68
N THR A 260 23.02 -28.55 -25.46
CA THR A 260 23.80 -27.73 -24.53
C THR A 260 23.57 -28.18 -23.08
N LEU A 261 24.66 -28.33 -22.33
CA LEU A 261 24.64 -28.71 -20.92
C LEU A 261 24.36 -27.51 -19.99
N ALA A 262 24.25 -26.30 -20.55
CA ALA A 262 23.89 -25.08 -19.83
C ALA A 262 22.52 -25.22 -19.13
N PRO A 263 22.36 -24.83 -17.85
CA PRO A 263 21.08 -24.92 -17.14
C PRO A 263 19.94 -24.21 -17.87
N LEU A 264 18.75 -24.83 -17.88
CA LEU A 264 17.52 -24.19 -18.36
C LEU A 264 16.72 -23.67 -17.17
N ILE A 265 16.44 -22.37 -17.13
CA ILE A 265 15.57 -21.76 -16.13
C ILE A 265 14.21 -21.52 -16.78
N ARG A 266 13.14 -21.98 -16.11
CA ARG A 266 11.74 -21.80 -16.52
C ARG A 266 10.94 -21.08 -15.44
N GLY A 267 9.79 -20.54 -15.83
CA GLY A 267 8.81 -19.98 -14.89
C GLY A 267 8.53 -18.50 -15.11
N SER A 268 7.77 -17.89 -14.20
CA SER A 268 7.22 -16.52 -14.35
C SER A 268 8.26 -15.40 -14.49
N ALA A 269 9.52 -15.64 -14.12
CA ALA A 269 10.64 -14.73 -14.32
C ALA A 269 11.22 -14.75 -15.75
N ILE A 270 10.91 -15.77 -16.57
CA ILE A 270 11.51 -16.02 -17.89
C ILE A 270 10.44 -15.96 -18.98
N ALA A 271 10.70 -15.15 -20.01
CA ALA A 271 9.83 -15.01 -21.17
C ALA A 271 10.13 -16.08 -22.23
N ALA A 272 11.39 -16.14 -22.62
CA ALA A 272 11.91 -16.98 -23.70
C ALA A 272 13.36 -17.37 -23.42
N HIS A 273 13.85 -18.39 -24.14
CA HIS A 273 15.25 -18.78 -24.10
C HIS A 273 15.78 -19.16 -25.48
N MET A 274 17.07 -18.90 -25.70
CA MET A 274 17.82 -19.28 -26.91
C MET A 274 18.96 -20.23 -26.54
N GLU A 275 19.20 -21.23 -27.37
CA GLU A 275 20.44 -22.01 -27.36
C GLU A 275 21.43 -21.40 -28.34
N CYS A 276 22.67 -21.20 -27.90
CA CYS A 276 23.68 -20.47 -28.67
C CYS A 276 25.03 -21.19 -28.66
N GLU A 277 25.82 -20.95 -29.72
CA GLU A 277 27.19 -21.42 -29.86
C GLU A 277 28.09 -20.27 -30.34
N ILE A 278 29.24 -20.07 -29.68
CA ILE A 278 30.18 -19.00 -30.01
C ILE A 278 30.72 -19.19 -31.44
N LEU A 279 30.51 -18.18 -32.28
CA LEU A 279 31.16 -18.05 -33.60
C LEU A 279 32.52 -17.36 -33.48
N ARG A 280 32.61 -16.32 -32.65
CA ARG A 280 33.82 -15.49 -32.52
C ARG A 280 33.91 -14.84 -31.16
N GLN A 281 35.13 -14.74 -30.65
CA GLN A 281 35.48 -13.91 -29.49
C GLN A 281 36.45 -12.81 -29.96
N MET A 282 36.27 -11.59 -29.47
CA MET A 282 37.13 -10.45 -29.80
C MET A 282 37.54 -9.75 -28.51
N VAL A 283 38.84 -9.64 -28.26
CA VAL A 283 39.39 -8.96 -27.08
C VAL A 283 39.30 -7.45 -27.30
N VAL A 284 38.68 -6.74 -26.36
CA VAL A 284 38.56 -5.27 -26.36
C VAL A 284 38.84 -4.77 -24.95
N ALA A 285 40.12 -4.46 -24.70
CA ALA A 285 40.64 -4.08 -23.38
C ALA A 285 40.26 -5.10 -22.27
N ASP A 286 39.49 -4.67 -21.27
CA ASP A 286 39.05 -5.50 -20.13
C ASP A 286 37.79 -6.35 -20.41
N HIS A 287 37.30 -6.35 -21.66
CA HIS A 287 36.13 -7.11 -22.08
C HIS A 287 36.41 -8.02 -23.29
N HIS A 288 35.65 -9.10 -23.39
CA HIS A 288 35.46 -9.86 -24.63
C HIS A 288 34.11 -9.51 -25.25
N ILE A 289 34.10 -9.12 -26.52
CA ILE A 289 32.89 -9.12 -27.35
C ILE A 289 32.71 -10.53 -27.90
N ILE A 290 31.57 -11.13 -27.60
CA ILE A 290 31.18 -12.47 -28.05
C ILE A 290 30.17 -12.31 -29.18
N ALA A 291 30.40 -12.96 -30.32
CA ALA A 291 29.41 -13.16 -31.36
C ALA A 291 29.05 -14.65 -31.41
N ALA A 292 27.77 -14.98 -31.40
CA ALA A 292 27.29 -16.35 -31.28
C ALA A 292 26.10 -16.63 -32.21
N LYS A 293 26.09 -17.83 -32.79
CA LYS A 293 25.00 -18.35 -33.62
C LYS A 293 23.87 -18.82 -32.70
N VAL A 294 22.64 -18.46 -33.04
CA VAL A 294 21.44 -19.04 -32.43
C VAL A 294 21.19 -20.40 -33.09
N LEU A 295 21.17 -21.46 -32.27
CA LEU A 295 20.88 -22.83 -32.69
C LEU A 295 19.39 -23.17 -32.62
N GLY A 296 18.69 -22.55 -31.67
CA GLY A 296 17.25 -22.69 -31.47
C GLY A 296 16.73 -21.66 -30.48
N MET A 297 15.42 -21.43 -30.49
CA MET A 297 14.72 -20.55 -29.56
C MET A 297 13.40 -21.20 -29.15
N SER A 298 13.02 -21.06 -27.89
CA SER A 298 11.72 -21.42 -27.37
C SER A 298 11.16 -20.27 -26.54
N THR A 299 9.83 -20.12 -26.56
CA THR A 299 9.09 -19.14 -25.76
C THR A 299 8.15 -19.90 -24.85
N ASP A 300 8.18 -19.60 -23.56
CA ASP A 300 7.22 -20.19 -22.61
C ASP A 300 5.92 -19.36 -22.63
N PHE A 301 6.02 -18.04 -22.86
CA PHE A 301 4.93 -17.14 -23.23
C PHE A 301 5.48 -15.81 -23.78
N PHE A 302 4.67 -15.05 -24.51
CA PHE A 302 5.05 -13.68 -24.92
C PHE A 302 4.60 -12.66 -23.85
N PRO A 303 5.50 -12.10 -23.02
CA PRO A 303 5.13 -11.03 -22.10
C PRO A 303 4.86 -9.72 -22.87
N LYS A 304 4.09 -8.82 -22.26
CA LYS A 304 3.91 -7.45 -22.77
C LYS A 304 5.23 -6.65 -22.81
N CYS A 305 6.20 -7.01 -21.96
CA CYS A 305 7.52 -6.38 -21.92
C CYS A 305 8.57 -7.32 -21.29
N THR A 306 9.81 -7.26 -21.78
CA THR A 306 11.00 -7.85 -21.15
C THR A 306 11.65 -6.88 -20.16
N LEU A 307 12.61 -7.36 -19.38
CA LEU A 307 13.35 -6.54 -18.43
C LEU A 307 14.34 -5.60 -19.14
N HIS A 308 14.32 -4.33 -18.77
CA HIS A 308 15.23 -3.30 -19.25
C HIS A 308 16.02 -2.68 -18.09
N TYR A 309 17.23 -2.22 -18.34
CA TYR A 309 18.04 -1.46 -17.38
C TYR A 309 18.27 -0.03 -17.90
N VAL A 310 17.86 0.96 -17.13
CA VAL A 310 17.98 2.39 -17.48
C VAL A 310 18.04 3.25 -16.21
N GLN A 311 18.83 4.32 -16.25
CA GLN A 311 19.08 5.26 -15.13
C GLN A 311 19.53 4.59 -13.82
N GLY A 312 20.15 3.42 -13.89
CA GLY A 312 20.61 2.67 -12.72
C GLY A 312 19.59 1.68 -12.13
N ALA A 313 18.40 1.59 -12.74
CA ALA A 313 17.30 0.78 -12.24
C ALA A 313 16.74 -0.18 -13.30
N TYR A 314 16.08 -1.24 -12.84
CA TYR A 314 15.32 -2.16 -13.68
C TYR A 314 13.92 -1.60 -13.96
N LYS A 315 13.48 -1.68 -15.22
CA LYS A 315 12.16 -1.23 -15.70
C LYS A 315 11.52 -2.29 -16.60
N GLY A 316 10.20 -2.20 -16.76
CA GLY A 316 9.41 -3.10 -17.60
C GLY A 316 8.16 -2.41 -18.14
N SER A 317 7.05 -3.14 -18.23
CA SER A 317 5.80 -2.65 -18.82
C SER A 317 5.22 -1.49 -18.00
N GLY A 318 5.14 -0.28 -18.59
CA GLY A 318 4.50 0.88 -17.97
C GLY A 318 5.42 1.92 -17.33
N ALA A 319 6.72 1.96 -17.70
CA ALA A 319 7.72 2.96 -17.29
C ALA A 319 8.06 3.06 -15.80
N ASN A 320 7.28 2.41 -14.91
CA ASN A 320 7.57 2.28 -13.50
C ASN A 320 8.90 1.56 -13.26
N THR A 321 9.64 2.07 -12.27
CA THR A 321 10.85 1.42 -11.78
C THR A 321 10.46 0.19 -10.97
N ILE A 322 10.90 -0.99 -11.42
CA ILE A 322 10.62 -2.27 -10.77
C ILE A 322 11.53 -2.46 -9.57
N LEU A 323 12.82 -2.21 -9.77
CA LEU A 323 13.84 -2.37 -8.73
C LEU A 323 14.99 -1.43 -9.04
N THR A 324 15.15 -0.38 -8.22
CA THR A 324 16.37 0.44 -8.22
C THR A 324 17.46 -0.35 -7.53
N ARG A 325 18.67 -0.39 -8.09
CA ARG A 325 19.85 -0.83 -7.33
C ARG A 325 20.20 0.26 -6.31
N LYS A 326 19.41 0.38 -5.23
CA LYS A 326 19.78 1.15 -4.02
C LYS A 326 21.14 0.61 -3.53
N ALA A 327 21.93 1.47 -2.89
CA ALA A 327 23.18 1.04 -2.28
C ALA A 327 22.93 -0.13 -1.33
N GLU A 328 23.87 -1.08 -1.29
CA GLU A 328 23.74 -2.30 -0.50
C GLU A 328 23.56 -1.97 0.98
N GLY A 329 22.58 -2.58 1.67
CA GLY A 329 22.55 -2.55 3.14
C GLY A 329 21.19 -2.76 3.80
N ILE A 330 20.14 -2.04 3.39
CA ILE A 330 18.90 -1.97 4.17
C ILE A 330 17.79 -2.80 3.50
N PRO A 331 17.25 -3.85 4.17
CA PRO A 331 16.02 -4.49 3.75
C PRO A 331 14.90 -3.46 3.66
N HIS A 332 14.13 -3.46 2.56
CA HIS A 332 12.97 -2.58 2.43
C HIS A 332 11.93 -2.99 3.47
N PHE A 333 11.87 -2.20 4.55
CA PHE A 333 10.94 -2.36 5.64
C PHE A 333 9.73 -1.46 5.39
N HIS A 334 8.54 -2.04 5.42
CA HIS A 334 7.27 -1.33 5.34
C HIS A 334 6.56 -1.44 6.70
N ILE A 335 5.88 -0.38 7.15
CA ILE A 335 5.16 -0.39 8.45
C ILE A 335 4.22 -1.61 8.63
N TYR A 336 3.64 -2.11 7.54
CA TYR A 336 2.72 -3.25 7.58
C TYR A 336 3.41 -4.62 7.60
N ASP A 337 4.74 -4.66 7.61
CA ASP A 337 5.50 -5.88 7.88
C ASP A 337 5.48 -6.21 9.39
N LEU A 338 5.18 -5.23 10.26
CA LEU A 338 4.92 -5.41 11.70
C LEU A 338 3.70 -6.34 11.97
N PRO A 339 3.60 -6.98 13.15
CA PRO A 339 2.45 -7.77 13.56
C PRO A 339 1.10 -7.03 13.42
N VAL A 340 0.01 -7.79 13.32
CA VAL A 340 -1.37 -7.27 13.15
C VAL A 340 -1.79 -6.35 14.29
N PHE A 341 -1.28 -6.62 15.49
CA PHE A 341 -1.40 -5.78 16.68
C PHE A 341 0.03 -5.42 17.12
N PRO A 342 0.59 -4.29 16.66
CA PRO A 342 1.94 -3.88 17.02
C PRO A 342 2.07 -3.63 18.52
N THR A 343 3.14 -4.14 19.10
CA THR A 343 3.57 -3.92 20.49
C THR A 343 4.48 -2.70 20.61
N GLU A 344 4.92 -2.35 21.83
CA GLU A 344 5.96 -1.33 22.01
C GLU A 344 7.29 -1.75 21.38
N GLU A 345 7.66 -3.03 21.46
CA GLU A 345 8.88 -3.56 20.82
C GLU A 345 8.84 -3.42 19.30
N ASP A 346 7.67 -3.60 18.69
CA ASP A 346 7.44 -3.36 17.26
C ASP A 346 7.62 -1.88 16.87
N ARG A 347 7.17 -0.95 17.74
CA ARG A 347 7.38 0.51 17.55
C ARG A 347 8.85 0.87 17.64
N GLN A 348 9.56 0.37 18.65
CA GLN A 348 11.01 0.59 18.80
C GLN A 348 11.80 -0.05 17.65
N THR A 349 11.32 -1.18 17.11
CA THR A 349 11.87 -1.80 15.89
C THR A 349 11.70 -0.87 14.69
N LEU A 350 10.51 -0.29 14.47
CA LEU A 350 10.27 0.71 13.42
C LEU A 350 11.19 1.93 13.57
N VAL A 351 11.34 2.48 14.78
CA VAL A 351 12.27 3.58 15.08
C VAL A 351 13.70 3.20 14.67
N GLY A 352 14.20 2.04 15.11
CA GLY A 352 15.54 1.57 14.76
C GLY A 352 15.75 1.30 13.26
N HIS A 353 14.68 0.97 12.51
CA HIS A 353 14.74 0.91 11.05
C HIS A 353 14.81 2.30 10.39
N ILE A 354 14.11 3.31 10.93
CA ILE A 354 14.21 4.71 10.45
C ILE A 354 15.59 5.29 10.76
N ASP A 355 16.12 5.10 11.97
CA ASP A 355 17.47 5.55 12.34
C ASP A 355 18.55 4.93 11.45
N ARG A 356 18.44 3.63 11.16
CA ARG A 356 19.33 2.93 10.23
C ARG A 356 19.20 3.46 8.80
N TYR A 357 18.00 3.83 8.37
CA TYR A 357 17.77 4.47 7.07
C TYR A 357 18.46 5.84 6.99
N LEU A 358 18.23 6.72 7.97
CA LEU A 358 18.84 8.05 8.03
C LEU A 358 20.37 8.00 8.14
N SER A 359 20.92 7.01 8.83
CA SER A 359 22.37 6.80 8.95
C SER A 359 23.03 6.38 7.63
N ASN A 360 22.30 5.66 6.76
CA ASN A 360 22.81 5.15 5.48
C ASN A 360 22.50 6.08 4.29
N ASP A 361 21.49 6.95 4.40
CA ASP A 361 21.24 8.02 3.42
C ASP A 361 21.26 9.42 4.06
N PRO A 362 22.46 9.98 4.32
CA PRO A 362 22.61 11.34 4.83
C PRO A 362 21.99 12.42 3.96
N SER A 363 21.69 12.15 2.67
CA SER A 363 21.08 13.15 1.79
C SER A 363 19.65 13.49 2.21
N VAL A 364 18.96 12.58 2.92
CA VAL A 364 17.66 12.84 3.55
C VAL A 364 17.80 13.88 4.67
N LEU A 365 18.90 13.85 5.42
CA LEU A 365 19.19 14.83 6.47
C LEU A 365 19.56 16.21 5.91
N ASP A 366 19.97 16.32 4.65
CA ASP A 366 20.22 17.60 3.97
C ASP A 366 18.94 18.25 3.38
N MET A 367 17.80 17.55 3.41
CA MET A 367 16.51 18.09 2.99
C MET A 367 15.86 18.98 4.07
N PRO A 368 14.94 19.90 3.72
CA PRO A 368 14.03 20.52 4.68
C PRO A 368 13.26 19.46 5.47
N LEU A 369 13.06 19.69 6.77
CA LEU A 369 12.48 18.71 7.71
C LEU A 369 11.16 18.13 7.20
N GLU A 370 10.27 18.95 6.66
CA GLU A 370 8.97 18.49 6.14
C GLU A 370 9.15 17.51 4.95
N LYS A 371 10.12 17.77 4.07
CA LYS A 371 10.42 16.89 2.92
C LYS A 371 11.10 15.59 3.35
N ALA A 372 11.99 15.64 4.34
CA ALA A 372 12.61 14.46 4.92
C ALA A 372 11.55 13.55 5.56
N VAL A 373 10.62 14.12 6.33
CA VAL A 373 9.48 13.41 6.93
C VAL A 373 8.57 12.83 5.85
N GLU A 374 8.22 13.58 4.80
CA GLU A 374 7.43 13.07 3.68
C GLU A 374 8.12 11.92 2.92
N GLN A 375 9.45 11.99 2.73
CA GLN A 375 10.24 10.94 2.09
C GLN A 375 10.22 9.65 2.94
N ILE A 376 10.36 9.75 4.27
CA ILE A 376 10.29 8.60 5.18
C ILE A 376 8.88 7.99 5.16
N HIS A 377 7.83 8.81 5.21
CA HIS A 377 6.45 8.32 5.07
C HIS A 377 6.25 7.53 3.79
N ALA A 378 6.83 7.97 2.67
CA ALA A 378 6.77 7.27 1.39
C ALA A 378 7.62 5.98 1.35
N ASP A 379 8.90 6.04 1.77
CA ASP A 379 9.83 4.89 1.71
C ASP A 379 9.46 3.75 2.68
N PHE A 380 8.75 4.05 3.79
CA PHE A 380 8.29 3.07 4.78
C PHE A 380 6.78 2.76 4.68
N GLY A 381 6.07 3.47 3.80
CA GLY A 381 4.62 3.39 3.65
C GLY A 381 3.83 3.71 4.94
N ILE A 382 4.36 4.61 5.77
CA ILE A 382 3.76 5.03 7.04
C ILE A 382 2.62 6.03 6.75
N PRO A 383 1.38 5.80 7.23
CA PRO A 383 0.31 6.79 7.12
C PRO A 383 0.71 8.13 7.78
N LYS A 384 0.55 9.25 7.06
CA LYS A 384 0.77 10.60 7.61
C LYS A 384 -0.07 10.89 8.86
N THR A 385 -1.21 10.20 8.99
CA THR A 385 -2.23 10.44 10.02
C THR A 385 -2.03 9.63 11.29
N GLU A 386 -1.28 8.53 11.25
CA GLU A 386 -1.23 7.58 12.37
C GLU A 386 0.04 6.71 12.31
N PRO A 387 1.22 7.26 12.66
CA PRO A 387 2.51 6.58 12.54
C PRO A 387 2.76 5.60 13.70
N LEU A 388 1.73 4.91 14.23
CA LEU A 388 1.80 4.12 15.46
C LEU A 388 2.47 4.90 16.62
N GLY A 389 2.12 6.18 16.76
CA GLY A 389 2.72 7.07 17.77
C GLY A 389 4.23 7.33 17.61
N VAL A 390 4.85 7.04 16.47
CA VAL A 390 6.26 7.37 16.20
C VAL A 390 6.37 8.82 15.70
N ASN A 391 7.16 9.65 16.38
CA ASN A 391 7.41 11.05 16.04
C ASN A 391 8.56 11.16 15.02
N ILE A 392 8.24 10.89 13.75
CA ILE A 392 9.22 10.96 12.64
C ILE A 392 9.93 12.34 12.58
N PRO A 393 9.26 13.50 12.74
CA PRO A 393 9.95 14.79 12.86
C PRO A 393 11.03 14.84 13.94
N ALA A 394 10.77 14.29 15.14
CA ALA A 394 11.75 14.26 16.22
C ALA A 394 12.92 13.31 15.92
N ILE A 395 12.66 12.16 15.28
CA ILE A 395 13.73 11.24 14.81
C ILE A 395 14.66 11.97 13.83
N VAL A 396 14.10 12.62 12.80
CA VAL A 396 14.91 13.34 11.79
C VAL A 396 15.69 14.49 12.42
N ALA A 397 15.08 15.26 13.32
CA ALA A 397 15.75 16.36 14.01
C ALA A 397 16.92 15.88 14.90
N LYS A 398 16.75 14.74 15.59
CA LYS A 398 17.81 14.11 16.39
C LYS A 398 18.93 13.55 15.51
N ALA A 399 18.60 12.80 14.46
CA ALA A 399 19.58 12.25 13.52
C ALA A 399 20.40 13.35 12.82
N ALA A 400 19.76 14.45 12.38
CA ALA A 400 20.45 15.58 11.77
C ALA A 400 21.45 16.26 12.74
N THR A 401 21.09 16.34 14.02
CA THR A 401 21.95 16.89 15.08
C THR A 401 23.18 16.00 15.32
N LEU A 402 22.99 14.67 15.35
CA LEU A 402 24.09 13.70 15.51
C LEU A 402 25.01 13.63 14.29
N ALA A 403 24.50 13.85 13.08
CA ALA A 403 25.26 13.76 11.84
C ALA A 403 26.19 14.97 11.59
N THR A 404 25.96 16.11 12.23
CA THR A 404 26.73 17.35 12.00
C THR A 404 27.25 18.04 13.28
N PRO A 405 28.00 17.35 14.15
CA PRO A 405 28.56 17.94 15.36
C PRO A 405 29.48 19.13 15.02
N GLY A 406 29.23 20.29 15.64
CA GLY A 406 30.08 21.48 15.51
C GLY A 406 29.92 22.29 14.21
N LYS A 407 29.08 21.85 13.27
CA LYS A 407 28.61 22.75 12.20
C LYS A 407 27.31 23.40 12.64
N GLU A 408 27.36 24.69 12.93
CA GLU A 408 26.17 25.54 12.90
C GLU A 408 25.61 25.54 11.47
N ARG A 409 24.76 24.54 11.15
CA ARG A 409 23.81 24.67 10.05
C ARG A 409 23.03 25.95 10.33
N ARG A 410 23.05 26.89 9.39
CA ARG A 410 22.22 28.12 9.45
C ARG A 410 20.83 27.72 9.96
N PRO A 411 20.35 28.25 11.09
CA PRO A 411 19.19 27.70 11.75
C PRO A 411 17.99 27.74 10.79
N GLN A 412 17.54 26.56 10.35
CA GLN A 412 16.30 26.39 9.61
C GLN A 412 15.13 26.51 10.59
N LYS A 413 14.98 27.72 11.14
CA LYS A 413 13.98 28.17 12.13
C LYS A 413 14.11 27.49 13.50
N ALA A 414 13.75 28.23 14.55
CA ALA A 414 13.64 27.73 15.92
C ALA A 414 12.58 26.60 16.11
N ALA A 415 11.84 26.24 15.07
CA ALA A 415 10.93 25.09 15.06
C ALA A 415 11.71 23.77 15.08
N ASP A 416 12.79 23.66 14.30
CA ASP A 416 13.60 22.44 14.17
C ASP A 416 14.35 22.12 15.47
N GLU A 417 14.70 23.13 16.26
CA GLU A 417 15.33 22.97 17.57
C GLU A 417 14.35 22.38 18.60
N ARG A 418 13.11 22.89 18.66
CA ARG A 418 12.06 22.33 19.53
C ARG A 418 11.78 20.86 19.21
N LYS A 419 11.81 20.47 17.93
CA LYS A 419 11.65 19.07 17.51
C LYS A 419 12.74 18.12 18.04
N ARG A 420 13.88 18.62 18.51
CA ARG A 420 14.93 17.80 19.14
C ARG A 420 14.60 17.41 20.57
N GLU A 421 13.82 18.23 21.28
CA GLU A 421 13.43 17.98 22.67
C GLU A 421 12.21 17.06 22.77
N GLU A 422 11.40 16.99 21.71
CA GLU A 422 10.22 16.12 21.65
C GLU A 422 10.58 14.62 21.80
N PRO A 423 9.67 13.80 22.38
CA PRO A 423 9.86 12.37 22.47
C PRO A 423 9.80 11.71 21.07
N VAL A 424 10.61 10.67 20.87
CA VAL A 424 10.66 9.90 19.60
C VAL A 424 9.44 8.98 19.45
N THR A 425 8.89 8.50 20.56
CA THR A 425 7.64 7.77 20.66
C THR A 425 6.70 8.49 21.63
N PHE A 426 5.44 8.63 21.26
CA PHE A 426 4.40 9.09 22.18
C PHE A 426 3.95 7.92 23.07
N ASP A 427 3.66 8.19 24.34
CA ASP A 427 3.08 7.20 25.26
C ASP A 427 1.63 6.92 24.86
N PHE A 428 0.89 7.98 24.50
CA PHE A 428 -0.51 7.92 24.12
C PHE A 428 -0.68 8.19 22.62
N PHE A 429 -1.25 7.23 21.90
CA PHE A 429 -1.49 7.31 20.44
C PHE A 429 -2.68 6.43 20.04
N GLY A 430 -3.25 6.67 18.85
CA GLY A 430 -4.39 5.88 18.37
C GLY A 430 -5.68 6.23 19.13
N ARG A 431 -6.44 5.22 19.58
CA ARG A 431 -7.68 5.39 20.36
C ARG A 431 -7.39 5.12 21.84
N LEU A 432 -7.67 6.10 22.68
CA LEU A 432 -7.33 6.08 24.11
C LEU A 432 -8.38 5.33 24.94
N SER A 433 -7.93 4.59 25.96
CA SER A 433 -8.80 4.07 27.03
C SER A 433 -9.16 5.17 28.03
N PRO A 434 -10.19 4.99 28.88
CA PRO A 434 -10.46 5.89 30.00
C PRO A 434 -9.24 6.06 30.93
N ALA A 435 -8.50 4.98 31.20
CA ALA A 435 -7.31 5.00 32.04
C ALA A 435 -6.14 5.81 31.41
N ASP A 436 -6.02 5.82 30.07
CA ASP A 436 -5.09 6.70 29.37
C ASP A 436 -5.48 8.17 29.56
N VAL A 437 -6.77 8.50 29.41
CA VAL A 437 -7.28 9.86 29.61
C VAL A 437 -7.04 10.33 31.04
N ASP A 438 -7.33 9.51 32.05
CA ASP A 438 -7.01 9.80 33.46
C ASP A 438 -5.52 10.06 33.68
N THR A 439 -4.65 9.28 33.03
CA THR A 439 -3.19 9.46 33.12
C THR A 439 -2.75 10.77 32.45
N ILE A 440 -3.32 11.12 31.29
CA ILE A 440 -3.08 12.40 30.60
C ILE A 440 -3.54 13.58 31.45
N VAL A 441 -4.73 13.49 32.04
CA VAL A 441 -5.28 14.51 32.96
C VAL A 441 -4.37 14.70 34.16
N ASN A 442 -3.88 13.63 34.77
CA ASN A 442 -2.96 13.70 35.91
C ASN A 442 -1.61 14.33 35.51
N ARG A 443 -1.06 14.01 34.32
CA ARG A 443 0.12 14.68 33.77
C ARG A 443 -0.14 16.17 33.51
N ALA A 444 -1.31 16.53 32.98
CA ALA A 444 -1.71 17.91 32.74
C ALA A 444 -1.79 18.72 34.05
N LYS A 445 -2.40 18.16 35.09
CA LYS A 445 -2.45 18.75 36.45
C LYS A 445 -1.04 19.05 36.99
N ILE A 446 -0.10 18.11 36.83
CA ILE A 446 1.30 18.29 37.25
C ILE A 446 1.98 19.39 36.43
N LEU A 447 1.80 19.38 35.10
CA LEU A 447 2.40 20.37 34.20
C LEU A 447 1.88 21.79 34.48
N VAL A 448 0.56 21.97 34.62
CA VAL A 448 -0.07 23.28 34.85
C VAL A 448 0.26 23.84 36.24
N ARG A 449 0.34 23.00 37.29
CA ARG A 449 0.82 23.44 38.61
C ARG A 449 2.28 23.91 38.60
N LYS A 450 3.11 23.31 37.74
CA LYS A 450 4.53 23.66 37.58
C LYS A 450 4.72 24.91 36.71
N ASP A 451 3.95 25.04 35.64
CA ASP A 451 3.94 26.19 34.74
C ASP A 451 2.50 26.47 34.24
N PRO A 452 1.78 27.44 34.84
CA PRO A 452 0.45 27.83 34.38
C PRO A 452 0.43 28.38 32.94
N LEU A 453 1.55 28.91 32.43
CA LEU A 453 1.66 29.41 31.07
C LEU A 453 1.70 28.28 30.02
N SER A 454 1.83 27.01 30.45
CA SER A 454 1.69 25.85 29.57
C SER A 454 0.36 25.83 28.82
N LEU A 455 -0.73 26.29 29.43
CA LEU A 455 -2.06 26.41 28.81
C LEU A 455 -2.16 27.43 27.68
N LEU A 456 -1.22 28.39 27.63
CA LEU A 456 -1.12 29.40 26.56
C LEU A 456 -0.24 28.92 25.39
N ARG A 457 0.41 27.76 25.52
CA ARG A 457 1.20 27.15 24.44
C ARG A 457 0.27 26.60 23.34
N PRO A 458 0.79 26.43 22.11
CA PRO A 458 0.05 25.74 21.05
C PRO A 458 -0.36 24.34 21.52
N TRP A 459 -1.59 23.92 21.24
CA TRP A 459 -2.18 22.68 21.76
C TRP A 459 -1.34 21.43 21.45
N ASN A 460 -0.72 21.38 20.28
CA ASN A 460 0.12 20.25 19.90
C ASN A 460 1.45 20.25 20.65
N GLN A 461 2.02 21.42 20.98
CA GLN A 461 3.15 21.51 21.90
C GLN A 461 2.75 21.02 23.30
N PHE A 462 1.58 21.44 23.80
CA PHE A 462 1.07 20.97 25.09
C PHE A 462 0.86 19.44 25.10
N TYR A 463 0.27 18.86 24.05
CA TYR A 463 0.13 17.40 23.90
C TYR A 463 1.49 16.70 23.86
N ASN A 464 2.47 17.23 23.13
CA ASN A 464 3.83 16.66 23.09
C ASN A 464 4.49 16.65 24.48
N GLU A 465 4.28 17.69 25.30
CA GLU A 465 4.76 17.77 26.68
C GLU A 465 4.06 16.76 27.63
N LEU A 466 2.86 16.30 27.29
CA LEU A 466 2.16 15.22 28.00
C LEU A 466 2.51 13.81 27.47
N GLY A 467 3.26 13.70 26.36
CA GLY A 467 3.52 12.45 25.67
C GLY A 467 2.35 11.95 24.81
N VAL A 468 1.46 12.84 24.38
CA VAL A 468 0.25 12.55 23.60
C VAL A 468 0.46 12.90 22.12
N ASN A 469 0.10 11.99 21.22
CA ASN A 469 0.14 12.25 19.79
C ASN A 469 -1.00 13.20 19.35
N GLU A 470 -0.70 14.19 18.50
CA GLU A 470 -1.69 15.17 18.03
C GLU A 470 -2.88 14.56 17.24
N HIS A 471 -2.73 13.33 16.73
CA HIS A 471 -3.75 12.57 16.02
C HIS A 471 -4.45 11.50 16.88
N CYS A 472 -4.33 11.53 18.22
CA CYS A 472 -5.13 10.69 19.10
C CYS A 472 -6.63 10.87 18.84
N ASN A 473 -7.32 9.75 18.57
CA ASN A 473 -8.75 9.68 18.45
C ASN A 473 -9.40 9.71 19.83
N GLY A 474 -10.52 10.45 19.94
CA GLY A 474 -11.36 10.45 21.14
C GLY A 474 -10.94 11.38 22.27
N LEU A 475 -9.71 11.91 22.30
CA LEU A 475 -9.30 12.92 23.27
C LEU A 475 -9.76 14.32 22.87
N LEU A 476 -10.55 14.95 23.74
CA LEU A 476 -11.10 16.29 23.64
C LEU A 476 -10.32 17.26 24.53
N ALA A 477 -10.37 18.56 24.22
CA ALA A 477 -9.84 19.59 25.09
C ALA A 477 -10.63 19.69 26.41
N GLY A 478 -11.94 19.46 26.37
CA GLY A 478 -12.80 19.39 27.56
C GLY A 478 -12.34 18.34 28.58
N ASP A 479 -11.94 17.14 28.12
CA ASP A 479 -11.46 16.05 28.98
C ASP A 479 -10.27 16.47 29.87
N ILE A 480 -9.46 17.42 29.40
CA ILE A 480 -8.31 17.98 30.13
C ILE A 480 -8.72 19.22 30.95
N LEU A 481 -9.49 20.13 30.35
CA LEU A 481 -9.80 21.43 30.96
C LEU A 481 -10.81 21.34 32.11
N GLU A 482 -11.79 20.43 32.06
CA GLU A 482 -12.78 20.28 33.13
C GLU A 482 -12.16 19.79 34.45
N PRO A 483 -11.33 18.72 34.48
CA PRO A 483 -10.62 18.33 35.71
C PRO A 483 -9.63 19.37 36.23
N LEU A 484 -9.10 20.25 35.37
CA LEU A 484 -8.24 21.36 35.81
C LEU A 484 -9.06 22.51 36.45
N ARG A 485 -10.25 22.82 35.91
CA ARG A 485 -11.19 23.78 36.54
C ARG A 485 -11.67 23.29 37.90
N ALA A 486 -11.98 21.99 38.01
CA ALA A 486 -12.40 21.38 39.27
C ALA A 486 -11.36 21.51 40.40
N GLU A 487 -10.08 21.71 40.05
CA GLU A 487 -8.99 21.97 40.99
C GLU A 487 -8.59 23.46 41.10
N GLY A 488 -9.30 24.37 40.43
CA GLY A 488 -8.99 25.79 40.41
C GLY A 488 -7.70 26.16 39.65
N LEU A 489 -7.21 25.28 38.78
CA LEU A 489 -5.98 25.49 37.97
C LEU A 489 -6.23 26.25 36.66
N VAL A 490 -7.50 26.42 36.28
CA VAL A 490 -7.98 27.12 35.08
C VAL A 490 -9.14 28.02 35.47
N GLU A 491 -9.27 29.17 34.80
CA GLU A 491 -10.42 30.09 34.94
C GLU A 491 -11.77 29.37 34.75
N GLU A 492 -12.82 29.96 35.33
CA GLU A 492 -14.21 29.47 35.21
C GLU A 492 -14.67 29.29 33.75
N GLN A 493 -15.78 28.56 33.60
CA GLN A 493 -16.31 28.06 32.33
C GLN A 493 -16.21 29.04 31.16
N LEU A 494 -15.74 28.51 30.03
CA LEU A 494 -15.65 29.24 28.78
C LEU A 494 -17.05 29.73 28.36
N LYS A 495 -17.25 31.05 28.31
CA LYS A 495 -18.43 31.64 27.65
C LYS A 495 -18.29 31.38 26.14
N PRO A 496 -19.17 30.58 25.52
CA PRO A 496 -19.01 30.23 24.12
C PRO A 496 -19.08 31.48 23.23
N ASP A 497 -18.24 31.60 22.20
CA ASP A 497 -18.47 32.50 21.06
C ASP A 497 -19.49 31.84 20.11
N PRO A 498 -20.79 32.20 20.17
CA PRO A 498 -21.83 31.49 19.44
C PRO A 498 -21.73 31.69 17.91
N LYS A 499 -20.83 32.58 17.44
CA LYS A 499 -20.63 32.86 16.01
C LYS A 499 -19.25 32.42 15.52
N GLY A 500 -18.43 31.78 16.36
CA GLY A 500 -17.09 31.28 16.00
C GLY A 500 -16.15 32.33 15.41
N LYS A 501 -16.43 33.63 15.58
CA LYS A 501 -15.75 34.74 14.89
C LYS A 501 -14.26 34.77 15.18
N GLN A 502 -13.85 34.29 16.36
CA GLN A 502 -12.45 34.20 16.74
C GLN A 502 -11.71 33.10 15.96
N LEU A 503 -12.33 31.94 15.71
CA LEU A 503 -11.70 30.79 15.05
C LEU A 503 -11.16 31.13 13.66
N HIS A 504 -11.92 31.91 12.88
CA HIS A 504 -11.53 32.37 11.54
C HIS A 504 -10.18 33.11 11.46
N ARG A 505 -9.73 33.72 12.56
CA ARG A 505 -8.54 34.60 12.58
C ARG A 505 -7.30 33.91 13.16
N ILE A 506 -7.46 32.73 13.76
CA ILE A 506 -6.39 32.06 14.52
C ILE A 506 -5.54 31.22 13.56
N ARG A 507 -4.25 31.57 13.47
CA ARG A 507 -3.26 30.74 12.75
C ARG A 507 -3.00 29.45 13.54
N PRO A 508 -2.69 28.31 12.88
CA PRO A 508 -2.48 27.01 13.55
C PRO A 508 -1.56 27.08 14.78
N TYR A 509 -0.46 27.83 14.69
CA TYR A 509 0.54 28.01 15.75
C TYR A 509 0.10 28.87 16.95
N HIS A 510 -1.16 29.33 17.00
CA HIS A 510 -1.72 30.07 18.14
C HIS A 510 -3.00 29.40 18.69
N VAL A 511 -3.33 28.19 18.23
CA VAL A 511 -4.47 27.42 18.74
C VAL A 511 -4.06 26.82 20.10
N THR A 512 -4.73 27.21 21.18
CA THR A 512 -4.55 26.65 22.54
C THR A 512 -5.68 25.66 22.86
N LEU A 513 -5.60 24.93 23.98
CA LEU A 513 -6.69 24.04 24.40
C LEU A 513 -8.04 24.77 24.54
N ARG A 514 -8.04 25.99 25.06
CA ARG A 514 -9.25 26.82 25.20
C ARG A 514 -9.90 27.13 23.84
N ILE A 515 -9.10 27.26 22.78
CA ILE A 515 -9.57 27.49 21.41
C ILE A 515 -10.12 26.18 20.80
N LEU A 516 -9.54 25.03 21.13
CA LEU A 516 -10.08 23.73 20.73
C LEU A 516 -11.44 23.46 21.38
N GLU A 517 -11.55 23.64 22.70
CA GLU A 517 -12.79 23.49 23.45
C GLU A 517 -13.92 24.39 22.89
N GLN A 518 -13.58 25.62 22.51
CA GLN A 518 -14.53 26.52 21.83
C GLN A 518 -15.06 25.93 20.51
N ALA A 519 -14.19 25.29 19.72
CA ALA A 519 -14.58 24.67 18.47
C ALA A 519 -15.35 23.36 18.68
N GLU A 520 -15.00 22.57 19.70
CA GLU A 520 -15.76 21.38 20.12
C GLU A 520 -17.18 21.75 20.53
N HIS A 521 -17.35 22.82 21.33
CA HIS A 521 -18.68 23.34 21.68
C HIS A 521 -19.49 23.70 20.43
N LEU A 522 -18.90 24.39 19.45
CA LEU A 522 -19.61 24.76 18.22
C LEU A 522 -19.99 23.54 17.36
N VAL A 523 -19.17 22.50 17.33
CA VAL A 523 -19.50 21.24 16.65
C VAL A 523 -20.59 20.47 17.39
N ARG A 524 -20.57 20.43 18.74
CA ARG A 524 -21.66 19.84 19.53
C ARG A 524 -22.99 20.57 19.31
N GLU A 525 -22.98 21.90 19.31
CA GLU A 525 -24.17 22.70 18.97
C GLU A 525 -24.66 22.40 17.56
N LYS A 526 -23.78 22.27 16.56
CA LYS A 526 -24.21 21.87 15.21
C LYS A 526 -24.84 20.48 15.20
N PHE A 527 -24.30 19.49 15.92
CA PHE A 527 -24.92 18.17 16.04
C PHE A 527 -26.27 18.19 16.79
N ARG A 528 -26.45 19.05 17.79
CA ARG A 528 -27.73 19.19 18.54
C ARG A 528 -28.88 19.77 17.70
N ASN A 529 -28.55 20.57 16.68
CA ASN A 529 -29.52 21.22 15.81
C ASN A 529 -29.91 20.36 14.59
N GLU A 530 -29.40 19.13 14.50
CA GLU A 530 -29.58 18.22 13.38
C GLU A 530 -30.18 16.91 13.91
N ASP A 531 -30.95 16.20 13.08
CA ASP A 531 -31.39 14.84 13.40
C ASP A 531 -30.15 13.92 13.59
N PRO A 532 -30.18 12.91 14.49
CA PRO A 532 -29.05 12.00 14.71
C PRO A 532 -28.46 11.36 13.44
N GLU A 533 -29.29 11.01 12.46
CA GLU A 533 -28.83 10.42 11.19
C GLU A 533 -28.27 11.51 10.24
N ALA A 534 -28.88 12.70 10.23
CA ALA A 534 -28.35 13.87 9.53
C ALA A 534 -26.97 14.28 10.09
N ALA A 535 -26.84 14.42 11.41
CA ALA A 535 -25.60 14.68 12.14
C ALA A 535 -24.51 13.64 11.83
N GLN A 536 -24.90 12.36 11.70
CA GLN A 536 -24.02 11.30 11.22
C GLN A 536 -23.47 11.60 9.81
N SER A 537 -24.32 12.05 8.87
CA SER A 537 -23.96 12.24 7.46
C SER A 537 -23.20 13.54 7.14
N LEU A 538 -23.29 14.58 8.00
CA LEU A 538 -22.69 15.90 7.76
C LEU A 538 -21.24 15.84 7.26
N SER A 539 -20.90 16.57 6.20
CA SER A 539 -19.51 16.59 5.72
C SER A 539 -18.58 17.28 6.74
N MET A 540 -17.28 16.93 6.76
CA MET A 540 -16.33 17.61 7.65
C MET A 540 -16.28 19.12 7.36
N ARG A 541 -16.33 19.51 6.08
CA ARG A 541 -16.43 20.90 5.63
C ARG A 541 -17.68 21.62 6.16
N SER A 542 -18.80 20.91 6.29
CA SER A 542 -20.03 21.44 6.89
C SER A 542 -19.88 21.67 8.40
N LEU A 543 -19.15 20.80 9.11
CA LEU A 543 -18.87 20.99 10.54
C LEU A 543 -17.92 22.17 10.80
N VAL A 544 -16.94 22.38 9.91
CA VAL A 544 -15.92 23.44 10.05
C VAL A 544 -16.14 24.62 9.11
N GLU A 545 -17.37 24.85 8.68
CA GLU A 545 -17.77 25.92 7.73
C GLU A 545 -17.30 27.32 8.17
N HIS A 546 -17.18 27.52 9.49
CA HIS A 546 -16.66 28.72 10.14
C HIS A 546 -15.12 28.71 10.36
N SER A 547 -14.37 27.92 9.59
CA SER A 547 -12.90 27.88 9.64
C SER A 547 -12.29 27.86 8.22
N PRO A 548 -11.70 28.97 7.75
CA PRO A 548 -11.00 29.02 6.46
C PRO A 548 -9.65 28.29 6.50
N THR A 549 -9.22 27.87 7.69
CA THR A 549 -7.95 27.22 7.97
C THR A 549 -8.13 25.73 8.17
N GLY A 550 -7.49 24.91 7.33
CA GLY A 550 -7.61 23.44 7.38
C GLY A 550 -7.08 22.75 8.64
N TRP A 551 -6.53 23.48 9.61
CA TRP A 551 -6.14 22.90 10.90
C TRP A 551 -7.37 22.39 11.67
N LEU A 552 -8.52 23.07 11.57
CA LEU A 552 -9.72 22.65 12.30
C LEU A 552 -10.33 21.38 11.70
N GLU A 553 -10.33 21.27 10.36
CA GLU A 553 -10.67 20.02 9.65
C GLU A 553 -9.76 18.87 10.09
N ALA A 554 -8.45 19.09 10.14
CA ALA A 554 -7.48 18.10 10.59
C ALA A 554 -7.67 17.71 12.07
N TYR A 555 -8.03 18.67 12.94
CA TYR A 555 -8.34 18.38 14.35
C TYR A 555 -9.61 17.55 14.50
N MET A 556 -10.72 18.04 13.91
CA MET A 556 -12.05 17.44 14.03
C MET A 556 -12.15 16.06 13.40
N LYS A 557 -11.31 15.75 12.39
CA LYS A 557 -11.22 14.42 11.78
C LYS A 557 -11.09 13.26 12.79
N TYR A 558 -10.40 13.46 13.92
CA TYR A 558 -10.15 12.44 14.94
C TYR A 558 -11.05 12.57 16.19
N ARG A 559 -11.82 13.66 16.29
CA ARG A 559 -12.69 13.96 17.45
C ARG A 559 -14.18 13.89 17.11
N ARG A 560 -14.54 13.93 15.83
CA ARG A 560 -15.92 13.90 15.33
C ARG A 560 -16.77 12.81 15.98
N ASP A 561 -16.28 11.57 16.00
CA ASP A 561 -17.06 10.43 16.48
C ASP A 561 -17.28 10.50 18.00
N ARG A 562 -16.36 11.10 18.75
CA ARG A 562 -16.51 11.38 20.20
C ARG A 562 -17.50 12.52 20.45
N LEU A 563 -17.40 13.60 19.68
CA LEU A 563 -18.33 14.74 19.76
C LEU A 563 -19.76 14.37 19.34
N LEU A 564 -19.91 13.37 18.47
CA LEU A 564 -21.21 12.83 18.10
C LEU A 564 -21.76 11.88 19.17
N GLU A 565 -20.93 11.00 19.75
CA GLU A 565 -21.31 10.17 20.91
C GLU A 565 -21.78 11.02 22.11
N ASP A 566 -21.13 12.15 22.37
CA ASP A 566 -21.53 13.11 23.43
C ASP A 566 -22.93 13.74 23.23
N VAL A 567 -23.43 13.77 21.99
CA VAL A 567 -24.64 14.53 21.61
C VAL A 567 -25.79 13.63 21.17
N ALA A 568 -25.48 12.54 20.49
CA ALA A 568 -26.44 11.61 19.90
C ALA A 568 -25.95 10.15 20.08
N PRO A 569 -25.80 9.65 21.33
CA PRO A 569 -25.33 8.29 21.59
C PRO A 569 -26.23 7.20 20.97
N GLN A 570 -27.52 7.50 20.73
CA GLN A 570 -28.46 6.64 20.03
C GLN A 570 -28.06 6.31 18.58
N VAL A 571 -27.18 7.11 17.95
CA VAL A 571 -26.56 6.78 16.65
C VAL A 571 -25.78 5.46 16.71
N PHE A 572 -25.27 5.14 17.89
CA PHE A 572 -24.40 4.00 18.14
C PHE A 572 -25.05 2.95 19.05
N ASP A 573 -26.39 2.93 19.17
CA ASP A 573 -27.17 1.99 20.01
C ASP A 573 -26.77 0.50 19.86
N ASP A 574 -27.03 -0.31 20.90
CA ASP A 574 -26.61 -1.72 21.00
C ASP A 574 -27.19 -2.62 19.89
N THR A 575 -28.33 -2.23 19.31
CA THR A 575 -28.85 -2.86 18.07
C THR A 575 -27.85 -2.75 16.91
N LYS A 576 -27.12 -1.63 16.80
CA LYS A 576 -26.15 -1.33 15.75
C LYS A 576 -24.71 -1.70 16.14
N VAL A 577 -24.36 -1.70 17.43
CA VAL A 577 -22.98 -1.92 17.93
C VAL A 577 -22.93 -2.90 19.11
N ASP A 578 -22.19 -4.01 18.98
CA ASP A 578 -22.07 -5.03 20.05
C ASP A 578 -20.68 -5.07 20.72
N ILE A 579 -19.70 -4.29 20.26
CA ILE A 579 -18.37 -4.11 20.90
C ILE A 579 -18.09 -2.62 21.12
N ARG A 580 -17.91 -2.23 22.39
CA ARG A 580 -17.66 -0.87 22.88
C ARG A 580 -16.51 -0.87 23.90
N GLY A 581 -15.97 0.30 24.23
CA GLY A 581 -15.00 0.46 25.32
C GLY A 581 -13.60 -0.10 25.01
N GLU A 582 -12.93 -0.60 26.05
CA GLU A 582 -11.61 -1.23 25.92
C GLU A 582 -11.74 -2.71 25.52
N VAL A 583 -11.09 -3.08 24.42
CA VAL A 583 -11.33 -4.35 23.74
C VAL A 583 -10.52 -5.49 24.36
N THR A 584 -11.24 -6.50 24.87
CA THR A 584 -10.64 -7.72 25.45
C THR A 584 -9.93 -8.56 24.38
N GLU A 585 -9.08 -9.51 24.79
CA GLU A 585 -8.34 -10.35 23.82
C GLU A 585 -9.28 -11.20 22.94
N ALA A 586 -10.40 -11.67 23.48
CA ALA A 586 -11.44 -12.37 22.73
C ALA A 586 -12.07 -11.44 21.68
N GLU A 587 -12.43 -10.22 22.09
CA GLU A 587 -13.01 -9.22 21.20
C GLU A 587 -12.02 -8.79 20.10
N ARG A 588 -10.72 -8.63 20.39
CA ARG A 588 -9.70 -8.32 19.38
C ARG A 588 -9.71 -9.35 18.24
N ARG A 589 -9.91 -10.63 18.56
CA ARG A 589 -10.05 -11.71 17.57
C ARG A 589 -11.37 -11.64 16.80
N VAL A 590 -12.49 -11.33 17.47
CA VAL A 590 -13.78 -11.09 16.80
C VAL A 590 -13.67 -9.93 15.81
N ILE A 591 -13.14 -8.78 16.23
CA ILE A 591 -12.93 -7.61 15.38
C ILE A 591 -12.06 -7.97 14.18
N LEU A 592 -10.93 -8.65 14.40
CA LEU A 592 -10.05 -9.07 13.32
C LEU A 592 -10.76 -9.99 12.32
N SER A 593 -11.53 -10.97 12.82
CA SER A 593 -12.32 -11.88 11.98
C SER A 593 -13.38 -11.14 11.16
N ARG A 594 -14.07 -10.17 11.77
CA ARG A 594 -15.04 -9.32 11.07
C ARG A 594 -14.40 -8.43 10.00
N VAL A 595 -13.25 -7.80 10.28
CA VAL A 595 -12.51 -6.99 9.29
C VAL A 595 -12.01 -7.86 8.12
N ILE A 596 -11.46 -9.05 8.40
CA ILE A 596 -11.04 -10.01 7.36
C ILE A 596 -12.25 -10.46 6.53
N HIS A 597 -13.37 -10.79 7.18
CA HIS A 597 -14.58 -11.21 6.48
C HIS A 597 -15.18 -10.08 5.63
N PHE A 598 -15.15 -8.84 6.11
CA PHE A 598 -15.56 -7.67 5.32
C PHE A 598 -14.63 -7.44 4.10
N ALA A 599 -13.32 -7.66 4.28
CA ALA A 599 -12.33 -7.54 3.20
C ALA A 599 -12.45 -8.62 2.12
N LEU A 600 -12.72 -9.88 2.51
CA LEU A 600 -12.73 -11.05 1.62
C LEU A 600 -14.13 -11.46 1.14
N GLY A 601 -15.16 -11.26 1.97
CA GLY A 601 -16.54 -11.72 1.75
C GLY A 601 -17.28 -10.98 0.65
N GLY A 602 -16.77 -9.81 0.25
CA GLY A 602 -17.16 -9.16 -1.00
C GLY A 602 -16.71 -9.97 -2.21
N HIS A 603 -17.37 -11.09 -2.54
CA HIS A 603 -17.14 -11.80 -3.81
C HIS A 603 -17.47 -10.92 -5.03
N LYS A 604 -18.29 -9.87 -4.85
CA LYS A 604 -18.55 -8.79 -5.82
C LYS A 604 -17.39 -7.76 -5.90
N ALA A 605 -16.44 -7.73 -4.96
CA ALA A 605 -15.46 -6.64 -4.77
C ALA A 605 -14.29 -6.58 -5.77
N PHE A 606 -14.17 -7.52 -6.71
CA PHE A 606 -13.27 -7.37 -7.88
C PHE A 606 -14.00 -6.87 -9.14
N ARG A 607 -15.34 -6.73 -9.11
CA ARG A 607 -16.09 -5.98 -10.13
C ARG A 607 -16.10 -4.48 -9.83
N VAL A 608 -15.94 -4.10 -8.57
CA VAL A 608 -15.71 -2.71 -8.16
C VAL A 608 -14.20 -2.47 -8.14
N PRO A 609 -13.66 -1.41 -8.76
CA PRO A 609 -12.20 -1.19 -8.84
C PRO A 609 -11.47 -0.99 -7.49
N ASN A 610 -12.22 -0.76 -6.40
CA ASN A 610 -11.70 -0.60 -5.06
C ASN A 610 -12.42 -1.60 -4.11
N PRO A 611 -11.68 -2.36 -3.28
CA PRO A 611 -12.30 -3.17 -2.24
C PRO A 611 -13.03 -2.27 -1.23
N PRO A 612 -14.03 -2.78 -0.49
CA PRO A 612 -14.82 -1.99 0.47
C PRO A 612 -13.98 -1.42 1.64
N LEU A 613 -12.72 -1.82 1.75
CA LEU A 613 -11.69 -1.20 2.60
C LEU A 613 -11.42 0.28 2.27
N GLY A 614 -11.91 0.84 1.16
CA GLY A 614 -11.82 2.27 0.87
C GLY A 614 -12.70 3.16 1.77
N LEU A 615 -13.58 2.56 2.58
CA LEU A 615 -14.46 3.29 3.50
C LEU A 615 -13.69 4.00 4.63
N PRO A 616 -14.18 5.18 5.11
CA PRO A 616 -13.73 5.78 6.36
C PRO A 616 -13.83 4.80 7.53
N ASP A 617 -12.95 4.93 8.53
CA ASP A 617 -12.88 3.98 9.66
C ASP A 617 -14.20 3.86 10.41
N ARG A 618 -14.91 4.98 10.59
CA ARG A 618 -16.26 5.01 11.17
C ARG A 618 -17.24 4.12 10.42
N ASN A 619 -17.35 4.30 9.10
CA ASN A 619 -18.24 3.52 8.24
C ASN A 619 -17.85 2.04 8.29
N LEU A 620 -16.55 1.72 8.23
CA LEU A 620 -16.07 0.35 8.40
C LEU A 620 -16.53 -0.22 9.75
N CYS A 621 -16.29 0.49 10.86
CA CYS A 621 -16.70 0.09 12.21
C CYS A 621 -18.20 -0.20 12.31
N GLN A 622 -19.05 0.66 11.73
CA GLN A 622 -20.50 0.47 11.70
C GLN A 622 -20.91 -0.81 10.92
N HIS A 623 -20.33 -1.06 9.74
CA HIS A 623 -20.62 -2.28 8.96
C HIS A 623 -20.21 -3.58 9.67
N ILE A 624 -19.28 -3.50 10.63
CA ILE A 624 -18.82 -4.63 11.44
C ILE A 624 -19.31 -4.57 12.90
N ARG A 625 -20.31 -3.71 13.21
CA ARG A 625 -20.96 -3.54 14.53
C ARG A 625 -20.02 -3.20 15.69
N ILE A 626 -18.99 -2.40 15.43
CA ILE A 626 -18.00 -1.94 16.43
C ILE A 626 -18.16 -0.44 16.67
N HIS A 627 -17.95 0.00 17.91
CA HIS A 627 -17.94 1.41 18.24
C HIS A 627 -16.73 2.13 17.60
N PRO A 628 -16.89 3.31 16.97
CA PRO A 628 -15.76 4.05 16.41
C PRO A 628 -14.76 4.55 17.47
N LEU A 629 -15.09 4.43 18.76
CA LEU A 629 -14.22 4.82 19.89
C LEU A 629 -13.59 3.63 20.63
N VAL A 630 -13.71 2.38 20.16
CA VAL A 630 -13.09 1.25 20.87
C VAL A 630 -11.58 1.40 21.03
N SER A 631 -11.05 1.20 22.24
CA SER A 631 -9.63 1.31 22.56
C SER A 631 -8.94 -0.07 22.63
N GLY A 632 -7.61 -0.10 22.77
CA GLY A 632 -6.84 -1.35 22.80
C GLY A 632 -6.68 -2.06 21.44
N ILE A 633 -7.23 -1.50 20.35
CA ILE A 633 -7.10 -2.01 18.98
C ILE A 633 -6.99 -0.88 17.95
N ASN A 634 -6.06 -1.01 17.00
CA ASN A 634 -5.88 -0.05 15.91
C ASN A 634 -6.54 -0.56 14.61
N ILE A 635 -7.83 -0.25 14.42
CA ILE A 635 -8.60 -0.66 13.24
C ILE A 635 -8.04 -0.04 11.95
N ALA A 636 -7.57 1.21 12.00
CA ALA A 636 -6.99 1.90 10.85
C ALA A 636 -5.70 1.22 10.36
N PHE A 637 -4.85 0.75 11.28
CA PHE A 637 -3.66 -0.04 10.97
C PHE A 637 -4.01 -1.41 10.37
N ILE A 638 -4.98 -2.14 10.95
CA ILE A 638 -5.43 -3.43 10.40
C ILE A 638 -5.97 -3.25 8.97
N ARG A 639 -6.82 -2.24 8.74
CA ARG A 639 -7.33 -1.87 7.41
C ARG A 639 -6.19 -1.53 6.45
N GLY A 640 -5.24 -0.69 6.88
CA GLY A 640 -4.07 -0.29 6.08
C GLY A 640 -3.18 -1.47 5.70
N LYS A 641 -2.95 -2.42 6.62
CA LYS A 641 -2.20 -3.66 6.37
C LYS A 641 -2.88 -4.53 5.32
N ILE A 642 -4.20 -4.69 5.38
CA ILE A 642 -4.96 -5.44 4.37
C ILE A 642 -4.97 -4.71 3.02
N GLN A 643 -5.13 -3.38 3.00
CA GLN A 643 -5.01 -2.57 1.78
C GLN A 643 -3.63 -2.71 1.13
N ALA A 644 -2.55 -2.76 1.91
CA ALA A 644 -1.19 -2.96 1.40
C ALA A 644 -0.97 -4.38 0.86
N MET A 645 -1.62 -5.41 1.42
CA MET A 645 -1.65 -6.75 0.81
C MET A 645 -2.42 -6.75 -0.51
N TYR A 646 -3.58 -6.07 -0.57
CA TYR A 646 -4.36 -5.93 -1.79
C TYR A 646 -3.57 -5.24 -2.91
N ALA A 647 -2.84 -4.17 -2.59
CA ALA A 647 -2.01 -3.44 -3.54
C ALA A 647 -0.76 -4.22 -4.02
N LYS A 648 -0.32 -5.23 -3.25
CA LYS A 648 0.81 -6.11 -3.61
C LYS A 648 0.38 -7.34 -4.45
N ALA A 649 -0.88 -7.79 -4.33
CA ALA A 649 -1.37 -8.99 -5.00
C ALA A 649 -1.71 -8.75 -6.49
N GLU A 650 -1.35 -9.69 -7.36
CA GLU A 650 -1.70 -9.67 -8.78
C GLU A 650 -3.19 -10.01 -9.01
N ASN A 651 -3.82 -10.73 -8.08
CA ASN A 651 -5.20 -11.21 -8.20
C ASN A 651 -5.86 -11.55 -6.85
N ASN A 652 -7.17 -11.79 -6.90
CA ASN A 652 -8.05 -12.06 -5.77
C ASN A 652 -7.67 -13.31 -4.95
N HIS A 653 -7.14 -14.35 -5.60
CA HIS A 653 -6.72 -15.59 -4.93
C HIS A 653 -5.40 -15.37 -4.17
N GLU A 654 -4.44 -14.69 -4.78
CA GLU A 654 -3.20 -14.29 -4.11
C GLU A 654 -3.48 -13.37 -2.92
N PHE A 655 -4.32 -12.34 -3.08
CA PHE A 655 -4.76 -11.47 -1.98
C PHE A 655 -5.38 -12.27 -0.83
N SER A 656 -6.30 -13.18 -1.14
CA SER A 656 -6.93 -14.07 -0.16
C SER A 656 -5.90 -14.95 0.56
N ASN A 657 -4.93 -15.51 -0.17
CA ASN A 657 -3.85 -16.32 0.40
C ASN A 657 -2.94 -15.49 1.31
N MET A 658 -2.56 -14.26 0.91
CA MET A 658 -1.78 -13.34 1.73
C MET A 658 -2.50 -13.00 3.04
N VAL A 659 -3.76 -12.57 2.99
CA VAL A 659 -4.56 -12.25 4.20
C VAL A 659 -4.72 -13.49 5.09
N ASN A 660 -4.98 -14.66 4.49
CA ASN A 660 -5.11 -15.89 5.25
C ASN A 660 -3.79 -16.27 5.95
N HIS A 661 -2.65 -16.18 5.26
CA HIS A 661 -1.35 -16.66 5.76
C HIS A 661 -0.64 -15.66 6.69
N GLU A 662 -0.77 -14.35 6.43
CA GLU A 662 -0.09 -13.30 7.19
C GLU A 662 -0.89 -12.78 8.38
N ILE A 663 -2.21 -12.92 8.35
CA ILE A 663 -3.12 -12.38 9.37
C ILE A 663 -3.94 -13.51 9.98
N ARG A 664 -4.81 -14.16 9.19
CA ARG A 664 -5.86 -15.05 9.71
C ARG A 664 -5.30 -16.24 10.49
N TRP A 665 -4.41 -17.03 9.89
CA TRP A 665 -3.89 -18.27 10.48
C TRP A 665 -2.87 -18.07 11.59
N LYS A 666 -2.37 -16.83 11.79
CA LYS A 666 -1.55 -16.48 12.97
C LYS A 666 -2.39 -16.19 14.22
N TRP A 667 -3.69 -15.92 14.05
CA TRP A 667 -4.60 -15.50 15.13
C TRP A 667 -5.81 -16.41 15.33
N LEU A 668 -6.21 -17.17 14.30
CA LEU A 668 -7.39 -18.03 14.30
C LEU A 668 -7.01 -19.44 13.82
N GLN A 669 -7.17 -20.44 14.68
CA GLN A 669 -6.87 -21.82 14.34
C GLN A 669 -7.92 -22.39 13.37
N ARG A 670 -7.47 -22.92 12.23
CA ARG A 670 -8.34 -23.53 11.22
C ARG A 670 -8.58 -25.03 11.42
N LYS A 671 -7.80 -25.70 12.25
CA LYS A 671 -7.94 -27.13 12.59
C LYS A 671 -7.82 -27.30 14.10
N VAL A 672 -8.68 -28.13 14.67
CA VAL A 672 -8.73 -28.40 16.11
C VAL A 672 -9.33 -29.80 16.33
N GLU A 673 -8.88 -30.51 17.36
CA GLU A 673 -9.52 -31.78 17.77
C GLU A 673 -10.82 -31.48 18.55
N TYR A 674 -11.83 -32.34 18.41
CA TYR A 674 -13.15 -32.14 19.04
C TYR A 674 -13.07 -31.86 20.54
N GLY A 675 -12.21 -32.58 21.28
CA GLY A 675 -12.03 -32.38 22.71
C GLY A 675 -11.39 -31.03 23.08
N GLU A 676 -10.50 -30.47 22.24
CA GLU A 676 -9.96 -29.12 22.47
C GLU A 676 -11.01 -28.05 22.11
N TYR A 677 -11.76 -28.28 21.04
CA TYR A 677 -12.86 -27.42 20.60
C TYR A 677 -13.95 -27.29 21.67
N GLU A 678 -14.41 -28.41 22.21
CA GLU A 678 -15.35 -28.45 23.34
C GLU A 678 -14.75 -27.73 24.56
N ARG A 679 -13.53 -28.11 24.97
CA ARG A 679 -12.83 -27.50 26.13
C ARG A 679 -12.76 -25.98 26.03
N LYS A 680 -12.46 -25.42 24.85
CA LYS A 680 -12.41 -23.96 24.62
C LYS A 680 -13.76 -23.27 24.78
N ILE A 681 -14.85 -23.90 24.31
CA ILE A 681 -16.20 -23.36 24.51
C ILE A 681 -16.58 -23.38 26.00
N TYR A 682 -16.32 -24.50 26.70
CA TYR A 682 -16.57 -24.61 28.15
C TYR A 682 -15.74 -23.62 28.98
N GLU A 683 -14.46 -23.45 28.65
CA GLU A 683 -13.56 -22.50 29.31
C GLU A 683 -14.05 -21.06 29.14
N TYR A 684 -14.40 -20.65 27.92
CA TYR A 684 -14.88 -19.30 27.65
C TYR A 684 -16.27 -19.04 28.26
N ALA A 685 -17.19 -20.01 28.18
CA ALA A 685 -18.50 -19.94 28.84
C ALA A 685 -18.36 -19.77 30.36
N SER A 686 -17.39 -20.45 30.98
CA SER A 686 -17.14 -20.32 32.42
C SER A 686 -16.51 -18.98 32.81
N GLN A 687 -15.79 -18.31 31.90
CA GLN A 687 -15.11 -17.03 32.16
C GLN A 687 -16.01 -15.82 31.89
N GLU A 688 -16.72 -15.82 30.76
CA GLU A 688 -17.55 -14.70 30.30
C GLU A 688 -18.96 -15.17 29.84
N PRO A 689 -19.78 -15.78 30.72
CA PRO A 689 -21.03 -16.45 30.32
C PRO A 689 -22.01 -15.51 29.58
N SER A 690 -22.20 -14.28 30.09
CA SER A 690 -23.05 -13.25 29.47
C SER A 690 -22.51 -12.81 28.10
N ARG A 691 -21.18 -12.71 27.92
CA ARG A 691 -20.58 -12.36 26.63
C ARG A 691 -20.71 -13.52 25.64
N ALA A 692 -20.57 -14.76 26.11
CA ALA A 692 -20.70 -15.96 25.31
C ALA A 692 -22.10 -16.12 24.67
N VAL A 693 -23.18 -15.80 25.39
CA VAL A 693 -24.55 -15.84 24.82
C VAL A 693 -24.85 -14.71 23.84
N ARG A 694 -24.27 -13.51 24.07
CA ARG A 694 -24.39 -12.33 23.19
C ARG A 694 -23.74 -12.51 21.83
N TRP A 695 -22.73 -13.38 21.70
CA TRP A 695 -22.08 -13.58 20.41
C TRP A 695 -23.03 -14.16 19.35
N LEU A 696 -23.05 -13.52 18.19
CA LEU A 696 -23.50 -14.17 16.95
C LEU A 696 -22.73 -15.49 16.79
N GLY A 697 -23.37 -16.55 16.29
CA GLY A 697 -22.70 -17.87 16.19
C GLY A 697 -21.36 -17.81 15.44
N ARG A 698 -21.29 -16.97 14.39
CA ARG A 698 -20.06 -16.70 13.61
C ARG A 698 -18.95 -15.93 14.34
N ASP A 699 -19.22 -15.37 15.51
CA ASP A 699 -18.27 -14.57 16.29
C ASP A 699 -17.79 -15.29 17.56
N LEU A 700 -18.57 -16.23 18.12
CA LEU A 700 -18.13 -17.08 19.23
C LEU A 700 -16.84 -17.85 18.89
N LEU A 701 -16.71 -18.36 17.65
CA LEU A 701 -15.52 -19.09 17.20
C LEU A 701 -14.25 -18.21 17.22
N PRO A 702 -14.23 -17.01 16.60
CA PRO A 702 -13.15 -16.04 16.79
C PRO A 702 -12.85 -15.68 18.25
N ALA A 703 -13.88 -15.47 19.08
CA ALA A 703 -13.69 -15.13 20.50
C ALA A 703 -12.79 -16.17 21.21
N ILE A 704 -13.01 -17.46 20.94
CA ILE A 704 -12.22 -18.58 21.47
C ILE A 704 -10.96 -18.96 20.66
N GLY A 705 -10.52 -18.11 19.71
CA GLY A 705 -9.28 -18.34 18.95
C GLY A 705 -9.41 -19.30 17.77
N LEU A 706 -10.62 -19.60 17.32
CA LEU A 706 -10.91 -20.50 16.20
C LEU A 706 -11.40 -19.74 14.98
N ASP A 707 -11.12 -20.28 13.81
CA ASP A 707 -11.58 -19.69 12.56
C ASP A 707 -13.08 -19.91 12.31
N ARG A 708 -13.73 -18.97 11.59
CA ARG A 708 -15.13 -19.14 11.15
C ARG A 708 -15.37 -20.36 10.25
N SER A 709 -14.32 -20.85 9.60
CA SER A 709 -14.29 -22.10 8.82
C SER A 709 -13.35 -23.13 9.45
N VAL A 710 -13.36 -23.22 10.79
CA VAL A 710 -12.63 -24.23 11.54
C VAL A 710 -13.15 -25.63 11.20
N PHE A 711 -12.21 -26.52 10.89
CA PHE A 711 -12.43 -27.94 10.69
C PHE A 711 -12.17 -28.66 12.01
N VAL A 712 -13.23 -29.25 12.57
CA VAL A 712 -13.15 -30.00 13.84
C VAL A 712 -12.96 -31.47 13.53
N HIS A 713 -11.86 -32.05 14.02
CA HIS A 713 -11.54 -33.46 13.82
C HIS A 713 -12.06 -34.29 15.02
N ASP A 714 -12.93 -35.26 14.74
CA ASP A 714 -13.40 -36.24 15.72
C ASP A 714 -12.64 -37.55 15.50
N ALA A 715 -11.44 -37.66 16.10
CA ALA A 715 -10.58 -38.82 15.94
C ALA A 715 -11.24 -40.17 16.32
N PRO A 716 -12.05 -40.28 17.41
CA PRO A 716 -12.83 -41.49 17.70
C PRO A 716 -13.79 -41.93 16.59
N ARG A 717 -14.36 -40.99 15.83
CA ARG A 717 -15.28 -41.30 14.71
C ARG A 717 -14.59 -41.35 13.34
N GLY A 718 -13.38 -40.80 13.23
CA GLY A 718 -12.69 -40.59 11.94
C GLY A 718 -13.40 -39.59 11.02
N ILE A 719 -14.28 -38.74 11.58
CA ILE A 719 -15.11 -37.80 10.83
C ILE A 719 -14.56 -36.39 11.02
N GLY A 720 -14.35 -35.69 9.91
CA GLY A 720 -14.12 -34.25 9.91
C GLY A 720 -15.44 -33.50 9.85
N ILE A 721 -15.74 -32.70 10.87
CA ILE A 721 -16.93 -31.86 10.93
C ILE A 721 -16.54 -30.44 10.49
N ASP A 722 -17.11 -29.99 9.37
CA ASP A 722 -17.06 -28.59 8.94
C ASP A 722 -18.04 -27.79 9.80
N ASN A 723 -17.52 -26.91 10.66
CA ASN A 723 -18.30 -26.26 11.73
C ASN A 723 -19.11 -25.05 11.25
N ARG A 724 -19.60 -25.08 10.00
CA ARG A 724 -20.51 -24.07 9.45
C ARG A 724 -21.93 -24.12 10.06
N GLY A 725 -22.27 -25.20 10.78
CA GLY A 725 -23.54 -25.34 11.51
C GLY A 725 -23.52 -24.82 12.94
N HIS A 726 -24.68 -24.89 13.62
CA HIS A 726 -24.88 -24.37 14.98
C HIS A 726 -24.25 -25.21 16.13
N GLY A 727 -23.35 -26.14 15.83
CA GLY A 727 -22.80 -27.09 16.82
C GLY A 727 -22.13 -26.41 18.03
N HIS A 728 -21.47 -25.26 17.82
CA HIS A 728 -20.90 -24.45 18.90
C HIS A 728 -21.96 -23.90 19.87
N ARG A 729 -23.17 -23.54 19.40
CA ARG A 729 -24.25 -23.04 20.28
C ARG A 729 -24.82 -24.15 21.16
N ILE A 730 -24.90 -25.38 20.65
CA ILE A 730 -25.33 -26.56 21.43
C ILE A 730 -24.32 -26.85 22.54
N ILE A 731 -23.01 -26.87 22.22
CA ILE A 731 -21.94 -27.07 23.21
C ILE A 731 -21.93 -25.92 24.25
N LEU A 732 -22.13 -24.67 23.80
CA LEU A 732 -22.27 -23.53 24.71
C LEU A 732 -23.48 -23.69 25.65
N GLN A 733 -24.63 -24.13 25.15
CA GLN A 733 -25.82 -24.38 25.98
C GLN A 733 -25.57 -25.52 26.98
N GLN A 734 -24.84 -26.57 26.60
CA GLN A 734 -24.41 -27.64 27.51
C GLN A 734 -23.45 -27.13 28.59
N ALA A 735 -22.49 -26.27 28.23
CA ALA A 735 -21.57 -25.64 29.17
C ALA A 735 -22.31 -24.75 30.18
N LEU A 736 -23.23 -23.90 29.70
CA LEU A 736 -24.03 -23.02 30.54
C LEU A 736 -25.00 -23.82 31.42
N ARG A 737 -25.66 -24.88 30.94
CA ARG A 737 -26.49 -25.76 31.80
C ARG A 737 -25.69 -26.47 32.89
N LYS A 738 -24.40 -26.75 32.66
CA LYS A 738 -23.52 -27.32 33.69
C LYS A 738 -23.15 -26.30 34.76
N GLN A 739 -23.02 -25.03 34.41
CA GLN A 739 -22.72 -23.93 35.32
C GLN A 739 -23.99 -23.40 36.04
N PHE A 740 -25.13 -23.43 35.35
CA PHE A 740 -26.43 -22.96 35.79
C PHE A 740 -27.49 -24.07 35.59
N PRO A 741 -27.60 -25.04 36.54
CA PRO A 741 -28.50 -26.19 36.38
C PRO A 741 -29.99 -25.86 36.41
N ASP A 742 -30.35 -24.71 36.99
CA ASP A 742 -31.72 -24.22 37.13
C ASP A 742 -31.84 -22.85 36.42
N PRO A 743 -32.31 -22.81 35.16
CA PRO A 743 -32.42 -21.57 34.37
C PRO A 743 -33.30 -20.51 35.03
N GLU A 744 -34.31 -20.90 35.82
CA GLU A 744 -35.23 -19.97 36.48
C GLU A 744 -34.57 -19.17 37.61
N ARG A 745 -33.38 -19.58 38.06
CA ARG A 745 -32.58 -18.90 39.09
C ARG A 745 -31.42 -18.06 38.55
N VAL A 746 -31.29 -17.94 37.23
CA VAL A 746 -30.22 -17.15 36.63
C VAL A 746 -30.63 -15.68 36.61
N GLU A 747 -29.92 -14.84 37.36
CA GLU A 747 -30.21 -13.40 37.46
C GLU A 747 -30.02 -12.68 36.10
N ASP A 748 -29.12 -13.19 35.26
CA ASP A 748 -28.90 -12.72 33.89
C ASP A 748 -29.99 -13.26 32.95
N GLN A 749 -30.89 -12.36 32.55
CA GLN A 749 -32.03 -12.66 31.69
C GLN A 749 -31.63 -13.18 30.29
N GLU A 750 -30.47 -12.80 29.77
CA GLU A 750 -30.00 -13.25 28.46
C GLU A 750 -29.48 -14.69 28.52
N ILE A 751 -28.77 -15.03 29.59
CA ILE A 751 -28.36 -16.42 29.85
C ILE A 751 -29.61 -17.28 30.08
N ALA A 752 -30.57 -16.83 30.88
CA ALA A 752 -31.83 -17.54 31.07
C ALA A 752 -32.57 -17.77 29.74
N ALA A 753 -32.77 -16.71 28.94
CA ALA A 753 -33.40 -16.81 27.62
C ALA A 753 -32.65 -17.76 26.67
N PHE A 754 -31.31 -17.73 26.65
CA PHE A 754 -30.49 -18.64 25.86
C PHE A 754 -30.58 -20.10 26.33
N LEU A 755 -30.78 -20.34 27.64
CA LEU A 755 -30.98 -21.67 28.21
C LEU A 755 -32.38 -22.23 27.95
N HIS A 756 -33.39 -21.37 27.86
CA HIS A 756 -34.77 -21.72 27.50
C HIS A 756 -34.97 -21.89 25.97
N ALA A 757 -34.15 -21.25 25.14
CA ALA A 757 -34.22 -21.40 23.69
C ALA A 757 -34.00 -22.86 23.26
N THR A 758 -35.03 -23.47 22.67
CA THR A 758 -34.97 -24.83 22.12
C THR A 758 -34.09 -24.86 20.87
N LEU A 759 -32.79 -25.12 21.05
CA LEU A 759 -31.89 -25.42 19.94
C LEU A 759 -32.23 -26.82 19.42
N ASP A 760 -32.78 -26.91 18.21
CA ASP A 760 -32.98 -28.20 17.53
C ASP A 760 -31.61 -28.86 17.33
N PRO A 761 -31.36 -30.05 17.89
CA PRO A 761 -30.08 -30.75 17.74
C PRO A 761 -29.83 -31.25 16.30
N TYR A 762 -30.86 -31.27 15.44
CA TYR A 762 -30.76 -31.74 14.06
C TYR A 762 -31.58 -30.89 13.07
N PRO A 763 -31.16 -29.66 12.74
CA PRO A 763 -31.69 -28.96 11.56
C PRO A 763 -31.48 -29.86 10.33
N ASN A 764 -32.58 -30.34 9.73
CA ASN A 764 -32.59 -31.43 8.74
C ASN A 764 -31.54 -31.26 7.62
N HIS A 765 -30.41 -31.97 7.75
CA HIS A 765 -29.27 -31.89 6.83
C HIS A 765 -29.58 -32.34 5.38
N THR A 766 -30.77 -32.87 5.10
CA THR A 766 -31.20 -33.37 3.78
C THR A 766 -31.93 -32.38 2.90
N LYS A 767 -32.16 -31.12 3.33
CA LYS A 767 -32.78 -30.07 2.46
C LYS A 767 -31.97 -28.79 2.24
N ILE A 768 -30.87 -28.57 2.96
CA ILE A 768 -30.04 -27.35 2.81
C ILE A 768 -29.00 -27.57 1.70
N CYS A 769 -29.45 -27.60 0.45
CA CYS A 769 -28.61 -27.45 -0.75
C CYS A 769 -29.36 -26.77 -1.91
N GLY A 770 -30.49 -26.13 -1.61
CA GLY A 770 -31.28 -25.34 -2.56
C GLY A 770 -31.75 -24.07 -1.88
N LYS A 771 -31.09 -22.94 -2.20
CA LYS A 771 -31.29 -21.60 -1.63
C LYS A 771 -31.16 -21.55 -0.10
N GLU A 772 -29.95 -21.23 0.36
CA GLU A 772 -29.86 -20.23 1.43
C GLU A 772 -30.51 -18.96 0.87
N GLU A 773 -31.60 -18.49 1.49
CA GLU A 773 -32.07 -17.14 1.23
C GLU A 773 -31.01 -16.18 1.74
N SER A 774 -30.57 -15.31 0.85
CA SER A 774 -29.62 -14.27 1.18
C SER A 774 -30.30 -13.26 2.11
N GLU A 775 -29.90 -13.25 3.37
CA GLU A 775 -29.83 -12.02 4.17
C GLU A 775 -28.74 -11.09 3.56
N ASP A 776 -28.86 -10.79 2.25
CA ASP A 776 -28.27 -9.60 1.64
C ASP A 776 -29.15 -8.43 2.11
N LEU A 777 -28.50 -7.31 2.46
CA LEU A 777 -29.16 -6.12 2.99
C LEU A 777 -29.92 -5.37 1.87
N ASP A 778 -31.13 -5.82 1.55
CA ASP A 778 -32.11 -5.03 0.80
C ASP A 778 -32.96 -4.20 1.77
N SER A 779 -33.28 -2.97 1.37
CA SER A 779 -34.04 -2.00 2.15
C SER A 779 -35.51 -2.38 2.24
N GLU A 780 -36.05 -2.50 3.45
CA GLU A 780 -37.49 -2.58 3.67
C GLU A 780 -38.16 -1.27 3.23
N GLU A 781 -38.89 -1.33 2.12
CA GLU A 781 -39.81 -0.29 1.67
C GLU A 781 -41.13 -0.50 2.44
N LEU A 782 -41.43 0.39 3.39
CA LEU A 782 -42.64 0.31 4.21
C LEU A 782 -43.86 0.77 3.39
N ASP A 783 -44.53 -0.17 2.73
CA ASP A 783 -45.88 0.04 2.21
C ASP A 783 -46.87 0.19 3.37
N SER A 784 -47.58 1.31 3.36
CA SER A 784 -48.61 1.65 4.34
C SER A 784 -50.00 1.25 3.84
N GLU A 785 -50.45 0.05 4.20
CA GLU A 785 -51.88 -0.32 4.22
C GLU A 785 -52.39 -0.06 5.66
N GLU A 786 -53.17 1.01 5.84
CA GLU A 786 -54.64 0.99 5.79
C GLU A 786 -55.23 0.54 7.15
N LEU A 787 -55.45 1.52 8.03
CA LEU A 787 -56.21 1.35 9.28
C LEU A 787 -57.65 1.80 9.04
N ASP A 788 -58.60 0.92 9.33
CA ASP A 788 -60.04 1.19 9.26
C ASP A 788 -60.45 2.37 10.16
N GLU A 789 -60.81 3.51 9.58
CA GLU A 789 -61.67 4.48 10.25
C GLU A 789 -63.14 4.05 10.09
N VAL A 790 -63.75 3.71 11.22
CA VAL A 790 -65.19 3.47 11.32
C VAL A 790 -65.89 4.82 11.32
N ASP A 791 -66.69 5.09 10.29
CA ASP A 791 -67.71 6.14 10.35
C ASP A 791 -69.07 5.62 9.85
N GLY A 792 -70.11 6.04 10.56
CA GLY A 792 -71.48 5.57 10.37
C GLY A 792 -72.33 6.52 9.52
N GLU A 793 -73.36 5.92 8.92
CA GLU A 793 -74.66 6.52 8.64
C GLU A 793 -74.76 7.76 7.72
N GLU A 794 -75.28 7.45 6.53
CA GLU A 794 -76.48 8.05 5.92
C GLU A 794 -76.40 8.98 4.68
N GLN A 795 -77.21 8.55 3.71
CA GLN A 795 -78.06 9.33 2.79
C GLN A 795 -77.49 9.93 1.48
N GLU A 796 -77.81 9.18 0.42
CA GLU A 796 -78.64 9.59 -0.72
C GLU A 796 -78.08 10.37 -1.94
N ASN A 797 -78.35 9.73 -3.09
CA ASN A 797 -78.79 10.27 -4.38
C ASN A 797 -77.81 10.51 -5.55
N ASP A 798 -78.23 9.86 -6.65
CA ASP A 798 -78.26 10.32 -8.04
C ASP A 798 -77.06 10.16 -9.02
N THR A 799 -77.13 9.01 -9.71
CA THR A 799 -77.30 8.85 -11.19
C THR A 799 -76.25 9.30 -12.22
N VAL A 800 -76.36 8.61 -13.37
CA VAL A 800 -75.79 8.87 -14.71
C VAL A 800 -74.33 8.43 -14.93
N GLU A 801 -73.90 7.81 -16.04
CA GLU A 801 -74.41 6.84 -17.04
C GLU A 801 -73.26 6.73 -18.09
N ARG A 802 -72.86 5.50 -18.49
CA ARG A 802 -71.96 5.20 -19.64
C ARG A 802 -70.50 5.75 -19.54
N ASP A 803 -69.50 5.18 -20.20
CA ASP A 803 -69.56 4.38 -21.43
C ASP A 803 -68.60 3.18 -21.48
N ARG A 804 -68.89 2.22 -22.38
CA ARG A 804 -68.04 1.05 -22.66
C ARG A 804 -67.36 1.22 -24.02
N THR A 805 -66.08 0.84 -24.13
CA THR A 805 -65.50 0.54 -25.45
C THR A 805 -64.48 -0.61 -25.39
N THR A 806 -64.94 -1.80 -25.71
CA THR A 806 -64.09 -2.95 -26.10
C THR A 806 -63.73 -2.83 -27.58
N VAL A 807 -62.54 -3.28 -28.02
CA VAL A 807 -62.36 -4.04 -29.29
C VAL A 807 -60.92 -4.54 -29.54
N ARG A 808 -60.83 -5.85 -29.85
CA ARG A 808 -59.85 -6.61 -30.66
C ARG A 808 -58.33 -6.57 -30.37
N VAL A 809 -57.89 -7.69 -29.81
CA VAL A 809 -57.00 -8.70 -30.44
C VAL A 809 -56.55 -8.42 -31.88
N VAL A 810 -55.22 -8.36 -32.08
CA VAL A 810 -54.51 -8.87 -33.26
C VAL A 810 -53.31 -9.67 -32.75
N ALA A 811 -52.99 -10.80 -33.38
CA ALA A 811 -51.85 -11.64 -33.04
C ALA A 811 -50.99 -11.90 -34.28
N GLU A 812 -49.68 -11.73 -34.14
CA GLU A 812 -48.58 -12.23 -35.00
C GLU A 812 -47.34 -12.15 -34.07
N GLY A 813 -46.66 -13.25 -33.75
CA GLY A 813 -45.53 -13.77 -34.52
C GLY A 813 -44.27 -12.98 -34.15
N GLY A 814 -43.20 -13.53 -33.55
CA GLY A 814 -42.77 -14.90 -33.29
C GLY A 814 -41.24 -14.85 -33.21
N GLU A 815 -40.59 -15.53 -32.26
CA GLU A 815 -39.13 -15.42 -32.08
C GLU A 815 -38.49 -16.69 -31.48
N ASP A 816 -37.19 -16.86 -31.75
CA ASP A 816 -36.53 -18.16 -31.77
C ASP A 816 -36.05 -18.71 -30.41
N ASN A 817 -36.33 -19.99 -30.15
CA ASN A 817 -35.77 -20.74 -29.02
C ASN A 817 -34.36 -21.27 -29.34
N ILE A 818 -33.32 -20.59 -28.86
CA ILE A 818 -31.96 -21.13 -28.83
C ILE A 818 -31.69 -21.80 -27.47
N VAL A 819 -31.75 -23.14 -27.45
CA VAL A 819 -31.40 -23.95 -26.27
C VAL A 819 -29.93 -24.41 -26.36
N PRO A 820 -29.03 -24.01 -25.44
CA PRO A 820 -27.68 -24.56 -25.39
C PRO A 820 -27.67 -25.94 -24.70
N SER A 821 -27.33 -26.98 -25.45
CA SER A 821 -27.26 -28.35 -24.96
C SER A 821 -25.93 -28.66 -24.24
N PHE A 822 -25.99 -28.94 -22.94
CA PHE A 822 -24.82 -29.39 -22.17
C PHE A 822 -24.55 -30.89 -22.37
N HIS A 823 -23.44 -31.22 -23.03
CA HIS A 823 -22.94 -32.59 -23.12
C HIS A 823 -22.16 -33.01 -21.86
N ILE A 824 -22.75 -33.87 -21.04
CA ILE A 824 -22.05 -34.53 -19.92
C ILE A 824 -21.18 -35.67 -20.48
N ARG A 825 -19.85 -35.48 -20.52
CA ARG A 825 -18.91 -36.58 -20.78
C ARG A 825 -18.71 -37.42 -19.51
N LYS A 826 -19.25 -38.65 -19.52
CA LYS A 826 -18.80 -39.71 -18.62
C LYS A 826 -17.39 -40.14 -19.00
N ASN A 827 -16.42 -40.00 -18.10
CA ASN A 827 -15.12 -40.68 -18.24
C ASN A 827 -15.12 -41.94 -17.38
N ALA A 828 -14.75 -43.06 -18.00
CA ALA A 828 -14.65 -44.35 -17.34
C ALA A 828 -13.39 -44.43 -16.47
N VAL A 829 -13.51 -45.10 -15.33
CA VAL A 829 -12.36 -45.53 -14.52
C VAL A 829 -11.86 -46.85 -15.07
N ALA A 830 -10.67 -46.86 -15.66
CA ALA A 830 -9.96 -48.08 -15.99
C ALA A 830 -9.13 -48.50 -14.79
N GLY A 831 -9.41 -49.68 -14.23
CA GLY A 831 -8.57 -50.28 -13.19
C GLY A 831 -7.23 -50.73 -13.78
N PHE A 832 -6.17 -50.63 -12.97
CA PHE A 832 -4.90 -51.28 -13.24
C PHE A 832 -4.53 -52.14 -12.03
N GLU A 833 -4.37 -53.43 -12.27
CA GLU A 833 -3.94 -54.40 -11.28
C GLU A 833 -2.45 -54.19 -10.96
N GLY A 834 -2.10 -54.26 -9.68
CA GLY A 834 -0.71 -54.27 -9.22
C GLY A 834 -0.38 -55.62 -8.59
N PRO A 835 0.72 -56.30 -8.97
CA PRO A 835 1.04 -57.62 -8.47
C PRO A 835 1.77 -57.59 -7.12
N ASP A 836 1.37 -58.54 -6.29
CA ASP A 836 2.15 -59.36 -5.36
C ASP A 836 3.16 -58.74 -4.37
N ASN A 837 2.87 -59.08 -3.11
CA ASN A 837 3.71 -59.03 -1.92
C ASN A 837 4.93 -59.98 -2.07
N PRO A 838 5.99 -59.85 -1.24
CA PRO A 838 5.92 -60.58 0.03
C PRO A 838 6.52 -59.85 1.24
N ALA A 839 6.09 -60.32 2.41
CA ALA A 839 6.52 -59.84 3.72
C ALA A 839 7.91 -60.37 4.13
N GLU A 840 8.63 -59.59 4.94
CA GLU A 840 9.57 -60.11 5.93
C GLU A 840 9.20 -59.62 7.33
N THR A 841 9.17 -60.56 8.26
CA THR A 841 8.94 -60.36 9.70
C THR A 841 10.24 -60.04 10.41
N LEU A 842 10.20 -59.25 11.50
CA LEU A 842 11.04 -59.48 12.69
C LEU A 842 10.53 -58.68 13.90
N ASN A 843 10.85 -59.20 15.09
CA ASN A 843 10.22 -58.85 16.38
C ASN A 843 10.95 -57.72 17.16
N PRO A 844 10.36 -57.17 18.24
CA PRO A 844 10.83 -55.93 18.89
C PRO A 844 11.83 -56.15 20.04
N ALA A 845 12.59 -55.10 20.37
CA ALA A 845 12.82 -54.55 21.73
C ALA A 845 14.16 -53.78 21.87
N ARG A 846 14.11 -52.52 22.33
CA ARG A 846 14.78 -52.01 23.55
C ARG A 846 14.82 -50.48 23.63
N GLU A 847 14.53 -49.95 24.81
CA GLU A 847 14.77 -48.56 25.22
C GLU A 847 16.26 -48.24 25.33
N PRO A 848 16.63 -46.94 25.27
CA PRO A 848 17.75 -46.44 26.06
C PRO A 848 17.37 -45.24 26.96
N LYS A 849 17.24 -45.55 28.25
CA LYS A 849 17.56 -44.77 29.45
C LYS A 849 18.04 -43.32 29.28
N THR A 850 17.36 -42.45 30.01
CA THR A 850 17.79 -41.09 30.37
C THR A 850 19.14 -41.06 31.10
N LYS A 851 19.93 -40.00 30.86
CA LYS A 851 20.96 -39.49 31.76
C LYS A 851 20.88 -37.97 31.79
N GLY A 852 20.71 -37.40 32.98
CA GLY A 852 20.69 -35.96 33.18
C GLY A 852 22.09 -35.34 33.12
N PHE A 853 22.13 -34.03 32.86
CA PHE A 853 23.32 -33.20 33.02
C PHE A 853 23.04 -32.11 34.06
N THR A 854 23.91 -32.02 35.07
CA THR A 854 23.93 -30.93 36.04
C THR A 854 24.86 -29.80 35.55
N PRO A 855 24.63 -28.55 35.95
CA PRO A 855 25.54 -27.45 35.66
C PRO A 855 26.74 -27.45 36.64
N TYR A 856 27.93 -27.19 36.13
CA TYR A 856 29.12 -26.88 36.94
C TYR A 856 29.31 -25.37 37.03
N GLY A 857 29.83 -24.91 38.16
CA GLY A 857 30.24 -23.52 38.36
C GLY A 857 31.65 -23.40 38.97
N PHE A 858 32.19 -22.18 38.81
CA PHE A 858 33.26 -21.54 39.57
C PHE A 858 34.75 -21.91 39.40
N ASP A 859 35.53 -20.82 39.52
CA ASP A 859 36.98 -20.66 39.75
C ASP A 859 37.99 -21.26 38.74
N GLY A 860 39.07 -20.58 38.32
CA GLY A 860 39.69 -19.35 38.84
C GLY A 860 41.22 -19.50 38.91
N LYS A 861 41.95 -18.49 38.37
CA LYS A 861 43.40 -18.17 38.55
C LYS A 861 44.49 -18.89 37.72
N LYS A 862 45.32 -18.01 37.12
CA LYS A 862 46.79 -18.01 37.02
C LYS A 862 47.53 -19.16 36.29
N SER A 863 48.01 -18.84 35.09
CA SER A 863 49.45 -18.63 34.83
C SER A 863 49.63 -17.80 33.56
#